data_AF-A0A4P9Y872-F1
#
_entry.id   AF-A0A4P9Y872-F1
#
_cell.length_a   1.000
_cell.length_b   1.000
_cell.length_c   1.000
_cell.angle_alpha   90.00
_cell.angle_beta   90.00
_cell.angle_gamma   90.00
#
_symmetry.space_group_name_H-M   'P 1'
#
loop_
_entity.id
_entity.type
_entity.pdbx_description
1 polymer ?
#
loop_
_entity_poly.entity_id
_entity_poly.type
_entity_poly.pdbx_seq_one_letter_code
_entity_poly.pdbx_strand_id
1 'polypeptide(L)'
;MHAPASHEQDPLLFPVTEGSMAFVDKTELLQQACSELNLGEYLMPKDVGLWDVISAIVVMDPKLDTGMALPEEEEQKKMLPAFDPDALLTYEQAVRIIIRLLSCELTWLEGASLAQTIYTSRYAQEVGCRAARPGPQESLARNCVWAYTKSLLASSQLVWREMARGNVYEEEDFGTNTFGLSLLADTQALDALVDLDSVFNGVKLAQEELEDDEGEGNDGREGWLRALSSLISLRRNWYGLLRTIIVSSAHDQSRMEKGIRTTRDTLKEVQDQLQALQLMEDEGVDVNFAFDPFIYKRLPAQAPPRPTELLSPKKALSFLSDTLNGLEMTAPFGEIKDPQELVVRGLDGRAYMEGIFGFMDRMGFVINYAYITPTLPALCRSVFLTMLTGGDPMRGISMSRTTHMHALLTDFAGLPRGISFSDLASSKDKDNKQIGSVPQSNNGLPGPLRSIRPDPIGALLQEMAALHLDTMRIRGQNHGRVRRLNLNMLPEWDALLKSIRILDEVVVENMDGFDSIEACPVSGWALHQTIRMAWEAILMGFDLELYSAEEVPQVYWLSMCLLSTHIEELDALVANLERRSGGRVGKIDRLAREERVELAAMRNTCEALFLATLALQKKGRWPTQEGNVPGALQEEGVRFQARFRHLYGLSNLAVPSWSEYLGVRQDAMKNESSLISKAIDLFCSTSTFLNRSLSQGLKDTIPSSYKAIYENEMSGSHNQTPPKEQYMNYGFLHHPWLLSMGSASS
;
A
#
# COMPACT_ATOMS: atom_id res chain seq x y z
N MET A 1 17.79 49.98 -30.38
CA MET A 1 18.24 49.70 -31.77
C MET A 1 19.73 49.44 -31.73
N HIS A 2 20.13 48.18 -31.60
CA HIS A 2 21.52 47.76 -31.84
C HIS A 2 21.48 46.56 -32.77
N ALA A 3 22.33 46.65 -33.79
CA ALA A 3 22.45 45.78 -34.96
C ALA A 3 22.80 44.32 -34.57
N PRO A 4 22.49 43.34 -35.44
CA PRO A 4 22.70 41.93 -35.15
C PRO A 4 24.19 41.61 -35.16
N ALA A 5 24.69 41.01 -34.10
CA ALA A 5 26.00 40.36 -34.10
C ALA A 5 25.89 39.10 -34.96
N SER A 6 26.69 39.08 -36.02
CA SER A 6 26.95 37.93 -36.89
C SER A 6 27.55 36.79 -36.07
N HIS A 7 26.72 35.82 -35.68
CA HIS A 7 27.20 34.48 -35.37
C HIS A 7 27.35 33.73 -36.71
N GLU A 8 28.58 33.71 -37.22
CA GLU A 8 29.00 32.64 -38.14
C GLU A 8 28.68 31.31 -37.47
N GLN A 9 27.91 30.51 -38.20
CA GLN A 9 27.54 29.15 -37.83
C GLN A 9 28.83 28.33 -37.72
N ASP A 10 29.15 27.84 -36.52
CA ASP A 10 29.90 26.60 -36.40
C ASP A 10 28.88 25.48 -36.65
N PRO A 11 28.89 24.79 -37.81
CA PRO A 11 28.05 23.63 -37.98
C PRO A 11 28.55 22.56 -37.01
N LEU A 12 27.63 21.96 -36.25
CA LEU A 12 27.88 20.82 -35.38
C LEU A 12 28.64 19.71 -36.14
N LEU A 13 29.98 19.75 -36.08
CA LEU A 13 30.87 18.72 -36.60
C LEU A 13 30.81 17.56 -35.60
N PHE A 14 29.98 16.57 -35.90
CA PHE A 14 30.21 15.22 -35.38
C PHE A 14 31.65 14.84 -35.75
N PRO A 15 32.47 14.31 -34.82
CA PRO A 15 33.83 13.89 -35.14
C PRO A 15 33.74 12.74 -36.14
N VAL A 16 33.93 13.08 -37.43
CA VAL A 16 34.09 12.14 -38.52
C VAL A 16 35.41 11.41 -38.27
N THR A 17 35.33 10.22 -37.67
CA THR A 17 36.43 9.27 -37.69
C THR A 17 36.58 8.75 -39.12
N GLU A 18 37.82 8.69 -39.61
CA GLU A 18 38.16 8.27 -40.98
C GLU A 18 37.53 6.90 -41.30
N GLY A 19 36.52 6.92 -42.18
CA GLY A 19 35.68 5.76 -42.52
C GLY A 19 34.18 6.07 -42.69
N SER A 20 33.73 7.30 -42.44
CA SER A 20 32.30 7.66 -42.36
C SER A 20 31.52 7.60 -43.67
N MET A 21 30.28 7.09 -43.61
CA MET A 21 29.23 7.31 -44.61
C MET A 21 29.11 8.80 -45.00
N ALA A 22 29.05 9.09 -46.30
CA ALA A 22 28.78 10.44 -46.79
C ALA A 22 27.30 10.79 -46.58
N PHE A 23 27.01 11.83 -45.81
CA PHE A 23 25.66 12.37 -45.67
C PHE A 23 25.26 13.17 -46.92
N VAL A 24 23.98 13.08 -47.32
CA VAL A 24 23.41 13.85 -48.44
C VAL A 24 22.30 14.73 -47.91
N ASP A 25 22.37 16.04 -48.14
CA ASP A 25 21.32 17.00 -47.75
C ASP A 25 20.04 16.78 -48.59
N LYS A 26 18.89 16.72 -47.91
CA LYS A 26 17.55 16.53 -48.48
C LYS A 26 16.53 17.58 -48.02
N THR A 27 17.00 18.68 -47.43
CA THR A 27 16.14 19.74 -46.87
C THR A 27 15.18 20.32 -47.91
N GLU A 28 15.67 20.64 -49.11
CA GLU A 28 14.87 21.26 -50.18
C GLU A 28 13.77 20.32 -50.72
N LEU A 29 14.08 19.01 -50.84
CA LEU A 29 13.11 17.99 -51.24
C LEU A 29 11.95 17.89 -50.23
N LEU A 30 12.26 17.90 -48.93
CA LEU A 30 11.25 17.81 -47.87
C LEU A 30 10.36 19.07 -47.85
N GLN A 31 10.94 20.26 -48.02
CA GLN A 31 10.17 21.51 -48.07
C GLN A 31 9.20 21.54 -49.26
N GLN A 32 9.64 21.09 -50.44
CA GLN A 32 8.77 20.98 -51.62
C GLN A 32 7.63 20.00 -51.39
N ALA A 33 7.91 18.79 -50.91
CA ALA A 33 6.88 17.78 -50.62
C ALA A 33 5.86 18.27 -49.57
N CYS A 34 6.31 18.97 -48.52
CA CYS A 34 5.41 19.55 -47.52
C CYS A 34 4.50 20.65 -48.10
N SER A 35 4.95 21.39 -49.12
CA SER A 35 4.14 22.44 -49.76
C SER A 35 2.98 21.90 -50.60
N GLU A 36 3.02 20.61 -50.97
CA GLU A 36 1.95 19.91 -51.70
C GLU A 36 0.81 19.44 -50.78
N LEU A 37 1.01 19.43 -49.46
CA LEU A 37 0.00 18.96 -48.49
C LEU A 37 -1.04 20.05 -48.20
N ASN A 38 -2.33 19.66 -48.19
CA ASN A 38 -3.42 20.54 -47.78
C ASN A 38 -3.53 20.62 -46.24
N LEU A 39 -4.24 21.64 -45.73
CA LEU A 39 -4.53 21.76 -44.31
C LEU A 39 -5.32 20.54 -43.82
N GLY A 40 -4.76 19.83 -42.83
CA GLY A 40 -5.35 18.61 -42.27
C GLY A 40 -4.81 17.31 -42.87
N GLU A 41 -3.98 17.39 -43.92
CA GLU A 41 -3.24 16.25 -44.45
C GLU A 41 -1.92 16.07 -43.71
N TYR A 42 -1.51 14.81 -43.53
CA TYR A 42 -0.24 14.43 -42.94
C TYR A 42 0.28 13.17 -43.62
N LEU A 43 1.59 13.02 -43.63
CA LEU A 43 2.26 11.82 -44.12
C LEU A 43 2.79 11.03 -42.92
N MET A 44 2.24 9.85 -42.67
CA MET A 44 2.74 8.92 -41.66
C MET A 44 2.81 7.50 -42.23
N PRO A 45 3.70 6.64 -41.71
CA PRO A 45 3.68 5.21 -41.98
C PRO A 45 2.31 4.60 -41.64
N LYS A 46 1.88 3.59 -42.39
CA LYS A 46 0.57 2.94 -42.18
C LYS A 46 0.42 2.29 -40.80
N ASP A 47 1.54 1.95 -40.18
CA ASP A 47 1.59 1.24 -38.90
C ASP A 47 1.69 2.18 -37.69
N VAL A 48 1.77 3.50 -37.90
CA VAL A 48 1.86 4.52 -36.83
C VAL A 48 0.56 5.31 -36.78
N GLY A 49 -0.11 5.24 -35.63
CA GLY A 49 -1.32 6.02 -35.35
C GLY A 49 -0.99 7.38 -34.73
N LEU A 50 -1.94 8.31 -34.79
CA LEU A 50 -1.80 9.60 -34.11
C LEU A 50 -1.64 9.45 -32.59
N TRP A 51 -2.19 8.38 -31.99
CA TRP A 51 -2.04 8.08 -30.57
C TRP A 51 -0.58 7.85 -30.17
N ASP A 52 0.20 7.21 -31.04
CA ASP A 52 1.63 6.92 -30.81
C ASP A 52 2.49 8.20 -30.80
N VAL A 53 1.98 9.27 -31.42
CA VAL A 53 2.66 10.57 -31.55
C VAL A 53 2.35 11.50 -30.36
N ILE A 54 1.33 11.21 -29.54
CA ILE A 54 0.93 12.07 -28.41
C ILE A 54 2.05 12.16 -27.35
N SER A 55 2.87 11.12 -27.21
CA SER A 55 4.01 11.08 -26.27
C SER A 55 5.32 11.60 -26.88
N ALA A 56 5.30 12.16 -28.09
CA ALA A 56 6.51 12.64 -28.75
C ALA A 56 7.08 13.89 -28.05
N ILE A 57 8.42 13.92 -27.94
CA ILE A 57 9.15 15.10 -27.46
C ILE A 57 9.14 16.17 -28.56
N VAL A 58 8.87 17.42 -28.17
CA VAL A 58 8.96 18.58 -29.06
C VAL A 58 10.28 19.29 -28.81
N VAL A 59 11.17 19.25 -29.79
CA VAL A 59 12.45 19.98 -29.75
C VAL A 59 12.18 21.48 -29.85
N MET A 60 13.00 22.29 -29.17
CA MET A 60 12.81 23.74 -29.03
C MET A 60 11.53 24.14 -28.26
N ASP A 61 10.92 23.21 -27.53
CA ASP A 61 9.87 23.55 -26.55
C ASP A 61 10.50 23.72 -25.16
N PRO A 62 10.25 24.84 -24.44
CA PRO A 62 10.89 25.10 -23.15
C PRO A 62 10.59 24.07 -22.05
N LYS A 63 9.51 23.30 -22.18
CA LYS A 63 9.06 22.32 -21.19
C LYS A 63 9.41 20.89 -21.57
N LEU A 64 9.46 20.58 -22.87
CA LEU A 64 9.69 19.21 -23.36
C LEU A 64 11.15 18.97 -23.79
N ASP A 65 11.89 20.01 -24.13
CA ASP A 65 13.28 19.91 -24.57
C ASP A 65 14.27 20.14 -23.41
N THR A 66 14.90 19.07 -22.92
CA THR A 66 15.97 19.15 -21.92
C THR A 66 17.20 19.91 -22.41
N GLY A 67 17.45 19.90 -23.73
CA GLY A 67 18.55 20.57 -24.40
C GLY A 67 18.38 22.08 -24.54
N MET A 68 17.17 22.62 -24.30
CA MET A 68 16.94 24.06 -24.34
C MET A 68 17.67 24.76 -23.18
N ALA A 69 18.24 25.93 -23.49
CA ALA A 69 18.77 26.87 -22.51
C ALA A 69 17.70 27.26 -21.48
N LEU A 70 18.12 27.40 -20.22
CA LEU A 70 17.23 27.88 -19.16
C LEU A 70 17.15 29.42 -19.22
N PRO A 71 16.09 30.04 -18.67
CA PRO A 71 16.10 31.47 -18.41
C PRO A 71 17.35 31.88 -17.60
N GLU A 72 17.90 33.07 -17.83
CA GLU A 72 19.18 33.53 -17.23
C GLU A 72 19.22 33.36 -15.70
N GLU A 73 18.09 33.58 -15.01
CA GLU A 73 17.96 33.41 -13.56
C GLU A 73 18.15 31.95 -13.09
N GLU A 74 17.65 30.99 -13.86
CA GLU A 74 17.84 29.56 -13.59
C GLU A 74 19.20 29.07 -14.05
N GLU A 75 19.76 29.68 -15.10
CA GLU A 75 21.10 29.39 -15.58
C GLU A 75 22.18 29.86 -14.58
N GLN A 76 21.96 30.97 -13.90
CA GLN A 76 22.79 31.41 -12.77
C GLN A 76 22.68 30.44 -11.58
N LYS A 77 21.48 29.92 -11.28
CA LYS A 77 21.29 28.86 -10.26
C LYS A 77 21.94 27.52 -10.66
N LYS A 78 22.14 27.28 -11.96
CA LYS A 78 22.81 26.10 -12.52
C LYS A 78 24.34 26.20 -12.47
N MET A 79 24.92 27.38 -12.32
CA MET A 79 26.38 27.57 -12.14
C MET A 79 26.82 26.99 -10.79
N LEU A 80 26.92 25.67 -10.75
CA LEU A 80 27.37 24.91 -9.59
C LEU A 80 28.86 25.18 -9.36
N PRO A 81 29.32 25.25 -8.10
CA PRO A 81 30.74 25.25 -7.80
C PRO A 81 31.47 24.05 -8.44
N ALA A 82 32.77 24.22 -8.69
CA ALA A 82 33.63 23.11 -9.09
C ALA A 82 33.51 21.99 -8.03
N PHE A 83 33.33 20.75 -8.49
CA PHE A 83 33.23 19.58 -7.63
C PHE A 83 34.46 18.72 -7.83
N ASP A 84 35.17 18.48 -6.74
CA ASP A 84 36.26 17.53 -6.68
C ASP A 84 35.85 16.41 -5.71
N PRO A 85 35.67 15.17 -6.19
CA PRO A 85 35.28 14.04 -5.33
C PRO A 85 36.35 13.66 -4.31
N ASP A 86 37.61 14.06 -4.54
CA ASP A 86 38.76 13.71 -3.70
C ASP A 86 39.13 14.82 -2.69
N ALA A 87 38.37 15.93 -2.67
CA ALA A 87 38.54 17.05 -1.74
C ALA A 87 38.41 16.65 -0.26
N LEU A 88 39.15 17.36 0.60
CA LEU A 88 39.05 17.22 2.06
C LEU A 88 37.72 17.78 2.56
N LEU A 89 37.01 17.00 3.39
CA LEU A 89 35.76 17.41 4.03
C LEU A 89 35.93 17.59 5.53
N THR A 90 35.22 18.56 6.10
CA THR A 90 35.03 18.66 7.55
C THR A 90 33.97 17.66 8.02
N TYR A 91 33.94 17.36 9.32
CA TYR A 91 32.90 16.50 9.90
C TYR A 91 31.50 17.09 9.75
N GLU A 92 31.36 18.42 9.87
CA GLU A 92 30.11 19.13 9.61
C GLU A 92 29.63 18.93 8.17
N GLN A 93 30.51 19.18 7.19
CA GLN A 93 30.17 19.00 5.77
C GLN A 93 29.77 17.54 5.49
N ALA A 94 30.49 16.57 6.05
CA ALA A 94 30.15 15.16 5.89
C ALA A 94 28.77 14.81 6.45
N VAL A 95 28.44 15.29 7.66
CA VAL A 95 27.12 15.08 8.27
C VAL A 95 26.01 15.71 7.42
N ARG A 96 26.17 16.96 6.98
CA ARG A 96 25.18 17.65 6.12
C ARG A 96 24.98 16.94 4.78
N ILE A 97 26.05 16.49 4.12
CA ILE A 97 25.95 15.68 2.89
C ILE A 97 25.18 14.38 3.15
N ILE A 98 25.48 13.68 4.24
CA ILE A 98 24.84 12.41 4.60
C ILE A 98 23.34 12.59 4.90
N ILE A 99 22.96 13.64 5.63
CA ILE A 99 21.55 13.94 5.91
C ILE A 99 20.80 14.26 4.62
N ARG A 100 21.42 15.01 3.71
CA ARG A 100 20.82 15.33 2.41
C ARG A 100 20.69 14.08 1.53
N LEU A 101 21.67 13.17 1.55
CA LEU A 101 21.60 11.86 0.91
C LEU A 101 20.47 10.99 1.47
N LEU A 102 20.31 10.95 2.81
CA LEU A 102 19.19 10.27 3.45
C LEU A 102 17.84 10.86 2.98
N SER A 103 17.76 12.18 2.92
CA SER A 103 16.56 12.88 2.44
C SER A 103 16.26 12.53 0.97
N CYS A 104 17.29 12.43 0.12
CA CYS A 104 17.13 11.97 -1.27
C CYS A 104 16.57 10.55 -1.34
N GLU A 105 17.15 9.61 -0.58
CA GLU A 105 16.67 8.21 -0.55
C GLU A 105 15.22 8.14 -0.10
N LEU A 106 14.86 8.83 0.98
CA LEU A 106 13.50 8.74 1.53
C LEU A 106 12.47 9.47 0.67
N THR A 107 12.85 10.56 -0.02
CA THR A 107 11.99 11.21 -1.02
C THR A 107 11.76 10.28 -2.23
N TRP A 108 12.76 9.49 -2.62
CA TRP A 108 12.60 8.46 -3.65
C TRP A 108 11.65 7.35 -3.18
N LEU A 109 11.80 6.88 -1.94
CA LEU A 109 10.90 5.88 -1.33
C LEU A 109 9.44 6.35 -1.19
N GLU A 110 9.22 7.67 -1.07
CA GLU A 110 7.89 8.28 -1.04
C GLU A 110 7.20 8.28 -2.42
N GLY A 111 7.97 8.23 -3.52
CA GLY A 111 7.44 8.09 -4.88
C GLY A 111 8.09 9.00 -5.94
N ALA A 112 9.02 9.89 -5.57
CA ALA A 112 9.76 10.69 -6.55
C ALA A 112 10.67 9.80 -7.43
N SER A 113 11.14 10.32 -8.58
CA SER A 113 12.06 9.57 -9.45
C SER A 113 13.51 9.63 -8.98
N LEU A 114 14.32 8.66 -9.41
CA LEU A 114 15.78 8.65 -9.15
C LEU A 114 16.49 9.90 -9.70
N ALA A 115 16.05 10.39 -10.88
CA ALA A 115 16.58 11.59 -11.51
C ALA A 115 16.36 12.88 -10.70
N GLN A 116 15.29 12.93 -9.90
CA GLN A 116 14.94 14.07 -9.05
C GLN A 116 15.60 14.01 -7.66
N THR A 117 16.13 12.84 -7.27
CA THR A 117 16.51 12.55 -5.89
C THR A 117 17.97 12.08 -5.81
N ILE A 118 18.23 10.78 -5.74
CA ILE A 118 19.55 10.18 -5.51
C ILE A 118 20.56 10.61 -6.57
N TYR A 119 20.16 10.64 -7.85
CA TYR A 119 21.05 11.03 -8.94
C TYR A 119 21.42 12.51 -8.92
N THR A 120 20.75 13.35 -8.14
CA THR A 120 21.23 14.72 -7.91
C THR A 120 22.56 14.73 -7.17
N SER A 121 22.88 13.71 -6.36
CA SER A 121 24.18 13.66 -5.68
C SER A 121 25.31 13.35 -6.66
N ARG A 122 26.29 14.27 -6.72
CA ARG A 122 27.50 14.10 -7.52
C ARG A 122 28.39 12.98 -6.96
N TYR A 123 28.38 12.75 -5.64
CA TYR A 123 29.02 11.59 -5.03
C TYR A 123 28.40 10.27 -5.47
N ALA A 124 27.06 10.20 -5.57
CA ALA A 124 26.38 8.98 -6.04
C ALA A 124 26.75 8.65 -7.50
N GLN A 125 26.90 9.66 -8.35
CA GLN A 125 27.35 9.49 -9.74
C GLN A 125 28.78 8.94 -9.81
N GLU A 126 29.70 9.51 -9.02
CA GLU A 126 31.10 9.06 -8.97
C GLU A 126 31.23 7.63 -8.42
N VAL A 127 30.54 7.30 -7.32
CA VAL A 127 30.55 5.96 -6.73
C VAL A 127 29.96 4.93 -7.68
N GLY A 128 28.90 5.27 -8.42
CA GLY A 128 28.30 4.37 -9.42
C GLY A 128 29.22 4.06 -10.60
N CYS A 129 30.13 4.99 -10.95
CA CYS A 129 31.05 4.83 -12.09
C CYS A 129 32.45 4.30 -11.69
N ARG A 130 32.93 4.58 -10.48
CA ARG A 130 34.28 4.19 -10.02
C ARG A 130 34.27 2.78 -9.41
N ALA A 131 35.09 1.88 -9.95
CA ALA A 131 35.20 0.49 -9.45
C ALA A 131 36.02 0.33 -8.15
N ALA A 132 36.84 1.32 -7.79
CA ALA A 132 37.78 1.24 -6.66
C ALA A 132 37.59 2.39 -5.67
N ARG A 133 37.76 2.09 -4.38
CA ARG A 133 37.82 3.07 -3.29
C ARG A 133 38.98 4.05 -3.57
N PRO A 134 38.80 5.37 -3.37
CA PRO A 134 39.93 6.30 -3.34
C PRO A 134 41.00 5.78 -2.38
N GLY A 135 42.28 5.92 -2.75
CA GLY A 135 43.40 5.31 -2.04
C GLY A 135 43.42 5.61 -0.52
N PRO A 136 44.05 4.75 0.29
CA PRO A 136 44.07 4.89 1.74
C PRO A 136 45.02 6.04 2.16
N GLN A 137 44.55 7.30 2.20
CA GLN A 137 45.08 8.36 3.09
C GLN A 137 44.23 9.67 3.19
N GLU A 138 44.30 10.26 4.39
CA GLU A 138 44.05 11.62 4.92
C GLU A 138 42.68 12.12 5.46
N SER A 139 41.49 11.80 4.93
CA SER A 139 40.21 12.31 5.53
C SER A 139 39.20 11.21 5.89
N LEU A 140 39.00 11.01 7.21
CA LEU A 140 37.96 10.12 7.75
C LEU A 140 36.55 10.58 7.33
N ALA A 141 36.28 11.89 7.38
CA ALA A 141 35.00 12.47 7.00
C ALA A 141 34.62 12.15 5.54
N ARG A 142 35.57 12.29 4.60
CA ARG A 142 35.38 11.89 3.18
C ARG A 142 35.08 10.40 3.06
N ASN A 143 35.86 9.56 3.75
CA ASN A 143 35.65 8.12 3.70
C ASN A 143 34.27 7.73 4.23
N CYS A 144 33.75 8.42 5.25
CA CYS A 144 32.39 8.23 5.75
C CYS A 144 31.34 8.54 4.69
N VAL A 145 31.44 9.69 3.99
CA VAL A 145 30.53 10.06 2.89
C VAL A 145 30.57 9.01 1.77
N TRP A 146 31.77 8.56 1.39
CA TRP A 146 31.94 7.54 0.34
C TRP A 146 31.31 6.20 0.73
N ALA A 147 31.62 5.68 1.92
CA ALA A 147 31.07 4.42 2.43
C ALA A 147 29.54 4.49 2.60
N TYR A 148 29.03 5.62 3.09
CA TYR A 148 27.60 5.87 3.21
C TYR A 148 26.91 5.86 1.83
N THR A 149 27.48 6.59 0.86
CA THR A 149 26.93 6.69 -0.51
C THR A 149 26.92 5.33 -1.21
N LYS A 150 28.00 4.55 -1.07
CA LYS A 150 28.08 3.18 -1.61
C LYS A 150 27.01 2.27 -0.99
N SER A 151 26.80 2.35 0.32
CA SER A 151 25.75 1.59 1.01
C SER A 151 24.36 2.05 0.63
N LEU A 152 24.14 3.36 0.42
CA LEU A 152 22.88 3.91 -0.08
C LEU A 152 22.54 3.39 -1.47
N LEU A 153 23.51 3.34 -2.39
CA LEU A 153 23.29 2.77 -3.72
C LEU A 153 23.01 1.26 -3.65
N ALA A 154 23.70 0.54 -2.75
CA ALA A 154 23.44 -0.88 -2.51
C ALA A 154 22.04 -1.13 -1.90
N SER A 155 21.59 -0.33 -0.93
CA SER A 155 20.23 -0.42 -0.38
C SER A 155 19.18 -0.07 -1.42
N SER A 156 19.44 0.95 -2.24
CA SER A 156 18.56 1.36 -3.34
C SER A 156 18.43 0.27 -4.41
N GLN A 157 19.50 -0.45 -4.73
CA GLN A 157 19.44 -1.59 -5.65
C GLN A 157 18.53 -2.71 -5.12
N LEU A 158 18.56 -2.99 -3.80
CA LEU A 158 17.67 -3.98 -3.19
C LEU A 158 16.21 -3.56 -3.27
N VAL A 159 15.91 -2.30 -2.92
CA VAL A 159 14.57 -1.74 -3.04
C VAL A 159 14.11 -1.81 -4.48
N TRP A 160 14.93 -1.35 -5.43
CA TRP A 160 14.60 -1.40 -6.86
C TRP A 160 14.28 -2.84 -7.31
N ARG A 161 15.06 -3.83 -6.87
CA ARG A 161 14.81 -5.25 -7.18
C ARG A 161 13.47 -5.75 -6.63
N GLU A 162 13.07 -5.29 -5.45
CA GLU A 162 11.78 -5.62 -4.87
C GLU A 162 10.64 -4.96 -5.67
N MET A 163 10.77 -3.68 -6.00
CA MET A 163 9.75 -2.94 -6.78
C MET A 163 9.62 -3.47 -8.21
N ALA A 164 10.73 -3.91 -8.82
CA ALA A 164 10.77 -4.52 -10.15
C ALA A 164 10.02 -5.87 -10.25
N ARG A 165 9.55 -6.44 -9.13
CA ARG A 165 8.68 -7.63 -9.13
C ARG A 165 7.27 -7.35 -9.66
N GLY A 166 6.88 -6.09 -9.78
CA GLY A 166 5.55 -5.70 -10.27
C GLY A 166 4.41 -5.93 -9.27
N ASN A 167 4.74 -5.97 -7.97
CA ASN A 167 3.74 -6.08 -6.90
C ASN A 167 2.94 -4.77 -6.72
N VAL A 168 3.51 -3.64 -7.12
CA VAL A 168 2.89 -2.31 -7.12
C VAL A 168 2.95 -1.71 -8.53
N TYR A 169 2.18 -0.66 -8.79
CA TYR A 169 2.09 -0.06 -10.12
C TYR A 169 3.20 0.96 -10.39
N GLU A 170 3.94 0.75 -11.48
CA GLU A 170 4.96 1.67 -11.96
C GLU A 170 4.35 3.03 -12.35
N GLU A 171 5.07 4.12 -12.10
CA GLU A 171 4.67 5.52 -12.37
C GLU A 171 3.41 6.02 -11.62
N GLU A 172 2.79 5.17 -10.80
CA GLU A 172 1.69 5.54 -9.90
C GLU A 172 2.11 5.40 -8.43
N ASP A 173 2.60 4.22 -8.05
CA ASP A 173 3.08 3.95 -6.69
C ASP A 173 4.57 4.23 -6.52
N PHE A 174 5.37 3.98 -7.58
CA PHE A 174 6.82 4.07 -7.53
C PHE A 174 7.44 4.15 -8.93
N GLY A 175 8.53 4.92 -9.08
CA GLY A 175 9.31 4.99 -10.32
C GLY A 175 10.54 4.08 -10.30
N THR A 176 10.57 3.05 -11.16
CA THR A 176 11.72 2.14 -11.31
C THR A 176 12.68 2.55 -12.43
N ASN A 177 12.40 3.61 -13.18
CA ASN A 177 13.28 4.07 -14.25
C ASN A 177 14.66 4.52 -13.71
N THR A 178 15.72 3.86 -14.17
CA THR A 178 17.11 4.17 -13.78
C THR A 178 17.80 5.14 -14.76
N PHE A 179 17.10 5.60 -15.79
CA PHE A 179 17.59 6.58 -16.77
C PHE A 179 18.94 6.17 -17.40
N GLY A 180 19.12 4.87 -17.65
CA GLY A 180 20.35 4.33 -18.25
C GLY A 180 21.57 4.30 -17.30
N LEU A 181 21.42 4.69 -16.04
CA LEU A 181 22.45 4.57 -15.02
C LEU A 181 22.29 3.26 -14.24
N SER A 182 23.41 2.65 -13.86
CA SER A 182 23.43 1.51 -12.94
C SER A 182 23.54 2.03 -11.51
N LEU A 183 22.69 1.55 -10.59
CA LEU A 183 22.78 1.93 -9.17
C LEU A 183 24.05 1.37 -8.53
N LEU A 184 24.30 0.06 -8.65
CA LEU A 184 25.55 -0.60 -8.26
C LEU A 184 25.61 -2.02 -8.81
N ALA A 185 26.79 -2.55 -9.11
CA ALA A 185 26.93 -3.98 -9.46
C ALA A 185 26.83 -4.88 -8.21
N ASP A 186 26.21 -6.06 -8.32
CA ASP A 186 26.01 -7.00 -7.20
C ASP A 186 27.31 -7.35 -6.44
N THR A 187 28.43 -7.43 -7.15
CA THR A 187 29.76 -7.68 -6.55
C THR A 187 30.22 -6.55 -5.63
N GLN A 188 29.90 -5.30 -5.96
CA GLN A 188 30.27 -4.12 -5.18
C GLN A 188 29.34 -3.92 -3.96
N ALA A 189 28.12 -4.47 -4.01
CA ALA A 189 27.13 -4.36 -2.94
C ALA A 189 27.50 -5.18 -1.69
N LEU A 190 28.26 -6.28 -1.87
CA LEU A 190 28.74 -7.11 -0.76
C LEU A 190 29.79 -6.38 0.11
N ASP A 191 30.64 -5.57 -0.51
CA ASP A 191 31.69 -4.82 0.18
C ASP A 191 31.16 -3.61 0.96
N ALA A 192 29.92 -3.16 0.69
CA ALA A 192 29.37 -1.96 1.30
C ALA A 192 29.24 -2.05 2.84
N LEU A 193 28.91 -3.22 3.39
CA LEU A 193 28.89 -3.41 4.86
C LEU A 193 30.29 -3.36 5.47
N VAL A 194 31.28 -3.94 4.78
CA VAL A 194 32.67 -3.95 5.23
C VAL A 194 33.24 -2.53 5.26
N ASP A 195 32.96 -1.75 4.22
CA ASP A 195 33.35 -0.34 4.15
C ASP A 195 32.68 0.48 5.26
N LEU A 196 31.39 0.24 5.55
CA LEU A 196 30.69 0.89 6.67
C LEU A 196 31.28 0.54 8.03
N ASP A 197 31.57 -0.74 8.29
CA ASP A 197 32.18 -1.18 9.54
C ASP A 197 33.58 -0.60 9.71
N SER A 198 34.35 -0.48 8.62
CA SER A 198 35.67 0.16 8.62
C SER A 198 35.59 1.63 9.03
N VAL A 199 34.67 2.41 8.44
CA VAL A 199 34.53 3.83 8.79
C VAL A 199 33.89 4.04 10.16
N PHE A 200 32.98 3.16 10.58
CA PHE A 200 32.37 3.21 11.91
C PHE A 200 33.43 3.05 13.01
N ASN A 201 34.33 2.07 12.86
CA ASN A 201 35.44 1.89 13.79
C ASN A 201 36.40 3.08 13.76
N GLY A 202 36.67 3.66 12.58
CA GLY A 202 37.48 4.87 12.46
C GLY A 202 36.87 6.09 13.17
N VAL A 203 35.55 6.26 13.09
CA VAL A 203 34.82 7.32 13.81
C VAL A 203 34.88 7.11 15.32
N LYS A 204 34.73 5.87 15.79
CA LYS A 204 34.87 5.55 17.22
C LYS A 204 36.26 5.87 17.77
N LEU A 205 37.31 5.48 17.06
CA LEU A 205 38.68 5.82 17.44
C LEU A 205 38.88 7.34 17.51
N ALA A 206 38.33 8.09 16.54
CA ALA A 206 38.39 9.54 16.55
C ALA A 206 37.58 10.19 17.68
N GLN A 207 36.57 9.51 18.23
CA GLN A 207 35.84 9.96 19.42
C GLN A 207 36.69 9.73 20.68
N GLU A 208 37.28 8.54 20.83
CA GLU A 208 38.17 8.19 21.95
C GLU A 208 39.38 9.15 22.00
N GLU A 209 40.00 9.44 20.85
CA GLU A 209 41.13 10.39 20.75
C GLU A 209 40.77 11.82 21.20
N LEU A 210 39.50 12.22 21.10
CA LEU A 210 39.03 13.55 21.53
C LEU A 210 38.67 13.58 23.01
N GLU A 211 38.21 12.46 23.58
CA GLU A 211 37.96 12.35 25.03
C GLU A 211 39.27 12.47 25.83
N ASP A 212 40.39 12.05 25.25
CA ASP A 212 41.73 12.14 25.86
C ASP A 212 42.37 13.55 25.74
N ASP A 213 41.79 14.48 24.96
CA ASP A 213 42.38 15.80 24.66
C ASP A 213 41.57 16.93 25.36
N GLU A 214 42.07 17.46 26.48
CA GLU A 214 41.40 18.47 27.36
C GLU A 214 41.31 19.90 26.77
N GLY A 215 41.26 20.07 25.44
CA GLY A 215 41.27 21.38 24.77
C GLY A 215 39.89 22.08 24.71
N GLU A 216 39.85 23.40 24.99
CA GLU A 216 38.66 24.28 24.97
C GLU A 216 37.95 24.46 23.59
N GLY A 217 38.30 23.67 22.57
CA GLY A 217 37.69 23.68 21.23
C GLY A 217 37.01 22.38 20.80
N ASN A 218 36.97 21.36 21.68
CA ASN A 218 36.54 19.99 21.33
C ASN A 218 35.02 19.75 21.38
N ASP A 219 34.26 20.54 22.14
CA ASP A 219 32.79 20.37 22.30
C ASP A 219 32.02 20.36 20.97
N GLY A 220 32.38 21.25 20.04
CA GLY A 220 31.72 21.31 18.73
C GLY A 220 32.04 20.11 17.84
N ARG A 221 33.29 19.64 17.85
CA ARG A 221 33.77 18.53 17.02
C ARG A 221 33.23 17.18 17.50
N GLU A 222 33.09 17.02 18.82
CA GLU A 222 32.51 15.83 19.42
C GLU A 222 31.06 15.62 18.99
N GLY A 223 30.24 16.68 18.99
CA GLY A 223 28.85 16.63 18.52
C GLY A 223 28.72 16.13 17.08
N TRP A 224 29.58 16.62 16.17
CA TRP A 224 29.59 16.16 14.77
C TRP A 224 30.00 14.70 14.62
N LEU A 225 30.98 14.22 15.39
CA LEU A 225 31.39 12.82 15.36
C LEU A 225 30.32 11.88 15.94
N ARG A 226 29.64 12.28 17.02
CA ARG A 226 28.48 11.55 17.57
C ARG A 226 27.35 11.45 16.54
N ALA A 227 26.99 12.56 15.89
CA ALA A 227 26.01 12.56 14.81
C ALA A 227 26.44 11.64 13.65
N LEU A 228 27.70 11.73 13.20
CA LEU A 228 28.23 10.91 12.12
C LEU A 228 28.19 9.40 12.47
N SER A 229 28.56 9.03 13.70
CA SER A 229 28.50 7.66 14.20
C SER A 229 27.06 7.11 14.21
N SER A 230 26.10 7.91 14.67
CA SER A 230 24.68 7.53 14.68
C SER A 230 24.11 7.35 13.26
N LEU A 231 24.47 8.22 12.31
CA LEU A 231 24.04 8.15 10.91
C LEU A 231 24.62 6.92 10.19
N ILE A 232 25.90 6.61 10.41
CA ILE A 232 26.54 5.39 9.87
C ILE A 232 25.89 4.14 10.46
N SER A 233 25.59 4.15 11.77
CA SER A 233 24.88 3.05 12.45
C SER A 233 23.48 2.83 11.88
N LEU A 234 22.72 3.90 11.70
CA LEU A 234 21.39 3.86 11.08
C LEU A 234 21.46 3.26 9.67
N ARG A 235 22.42 3.71 8.84
CA ARG A 235 22.64 3.18 7.49
C ARG A 235 22.98 1.69 7.50
N ARG A 236 23.86 1.26 8.41
CA ARG A 236 24.22 -0.17 8.57
C ARG A 236 23.01 -1.01 8.92
N ASN A 237 22.21 -0.56 9.88
CA ASN A 237 21.02 -1.28 10.34
C ASN A 237 19.94 -1.31 9.25
N TRP A 238 19.69 -0.19 8.57
CA TRP A 238 18.74 -0.09 7.47
C TRP A 238 19.11 -1.02 6.30
N TYR A 239 20.37 -0.99 5.85
CA TYR A 239 20.85 -1.87 4.78
C TYR A 239 20.78 -3.35 5.19
N GLY A 240 21.18 -3.68 6.43
CA GLY A 240 21.09 -5.04 6.97
C GLY A 240 19.64 -5.56 7.07
N LEU A 241 18.70 -4.68 7.46
CA LEU A 241 17.27 -4.98 7.49
C LEU A 241 16.74 -5.28 6.09
N LEU A 242 17.00 -4.40 5.11
CA LEU A 242 16.58 -4.61 3.72
C LEU A 242 17.13 -5.91 3.13
N ARG A 243 18.40 -6.25 3.41
CA ARG A 243 18.97 -7.55 3.00
C ARG A 243 18.23 -8.72 3.63
N THR A 244 17.89 -8.62 4.91
CA THR A 244 17.15 -9.67 5.63
C THR A 244 15.76 -9.87 5.03
N ILE A 245 15.08 -8.78 4.65
CA ILE A 245 13.71 -8.81 4.11
C ILE A 245 13.69 -9.28 2.64
N ILE A 246 14.56 -8.74 1.78
CA ILE A 246 14.45 -8.87 0.31
C ILE A 246 15.28 -10.05 -0.23
N VAL A 247 16.37 -10.42 0.45
CA VAL A 247 17.32 -11.44 -0.03
C VAL A 247 17.16 -12.77 0.70
N SER A 248 16.78 -12.77 1.97
CA SER A 248 16.63 -14.03 2.74
C SER A 248 15.47 -14.87 2.20
N SER A 249 15.76 -16.09 1.75
CA SER A 249 14.73 -17.05 1.33
C SER A 249 13.89 -17.57 2.50
N ALA A 250 14.43 -17.48 3.71
CA ALA A 250 13.72 -17.74 4.96
C ALA A 250 13.34 -16.38 5.55
N HIS A 251 12.09 -15.97 5.34
CA HIS A 251 11.51 -14.76 5.93
C HIS A 251 11.27 -15.00 7.43
N ASP A 252 12.36 -15.15 8.19
CA ASP A 252 12.38 -15.37 9.64
C ASP A 252 11.88 -14.11 10.36
N GLN A 253 10.72 -14.23 10.98
CA GLN A 253 10.02 -13.14 11.65
C GLN A 253 10.89 -12.57 12.78
N SER A 254 11.56 -13.43 13.55
CA SER A 254 12.38 -13.01 14.69
C SER A 254 13.55 -12.12 14.24
N ARG A 255 14.20 -12.49 13.12
CA ARG A 255 15.29 -11.69 12.55
C ARG A 255 14.81 -10.35 12.03
N MET A 256 13.67 -10.33 11.34
CA MET A 256 13.07 -9.09 10.85
C MET A 256 12.72 -8.14 11.99
N GLU A 257 11.99 -8.62 13.00
CA GLU A 257 11.61 -7.81 14.15
C GLU A 257 12.82 -7.29 14.92
N LYS A 258 13.86 -8.13 15.08
CA LYS A 258 15.12 -7.68 15.70
C LYS A 258 15.76 -6.56 14.89
N GLY A 259 15.85 -6.71 13.56
CA GLY A 259 16.38 -5.68 12.68
C GLY A 259 15.58 -4.38 12.74
N ILE A 260 14.24 -4.47 12.78
CA ILE A 260 13.34 -3.31 12.92
C ILE A 260 13.58 -2.60 14.24
N ARG A 261 13.60 -3.33 15.36
CA ARG A 261 13.86 -2.77 16.70
C ARG A 261 15.20 -2.05 16.76
N THR A 262 16.28 -2.70 16.30
CA THR A 262 17.61 -2.09 16.30
C THR A 262 17.69 -0.84 15.40
N THR A 263 17.03 -0.86 14.23
CA THR A 263 16.99 0.31 13.34
C THR A 263 16.21 1.46 13.98
N ARG A 264 15.09 1.17 14.65
CA ARG A 264 14.25 2.14 15.35
C ARG A 264 14.99 2.80 16.52
N ASP A 265 15.79 2.05 17.26
CA ASP A 265 16.60 2.59 18.36
C ASP A 265 17.66 3.56 17.81
N THR A 266 18.38 3.19 16.74
CA THR A 266 19.32 4.11 16.08
C THR A 266 18.66 5.30 15.39
N LEU A 267 17.41 5.16 14.95
CA LEU A 267 16.64 6.27 14.38
C LEU A 267 16.36 7.36 15.43
N LYS A 268 15.98 6.96 16.65
CA LYS A 268 15.79 7.89 17.77
C LYS A 268 17.09 8.59 18.13
N GLU A 269 18.20 7.85 18.19
CA GLU A 269 19.51 8.44 18.44
C GLU A 269 19.86 9.50 17.39
N VAL A 270 19.64 9.21 16.09
CA VAL A 270 19.83 10.20 15.02
C VAL A 270 18.93 11.41 15.22
N GLN A 271 17.64 11.23 15.56
CA GLN A 271 16.74 12.35 15.84
C GLN A 271 17.26 13.25 16.95
N ASP A 272 17.73 12.67 18.07
CA ASP A 272 18.29 13.40 19.20
C ASP A 272 19.56 14.18 18.80
N GLN A 273 20.48 13.55 18.05
CA GLN A 273 21.71 14.21 17.59
C GLN A 273 21.42 15.35 16.61
N LEU A 274 20.52 15.15 15.64
CA LEU A 274 20.18 16.20 14.68
C LEU A 274 19.41 17.35 15.34
N GLN A 275 18.60 17.07 16.35
CA GLN A 275 17.93 18.11 17.13
C GLN A 275 18.93 18.92 17.96
N ALA A 276 19.92 18.27 18.59
CA ALA A 276 20.99 18.95 19.32
C ALA A 276 21.83 19.87 18.41
N LEU A 277 22.09 19.45 17.18
CA LEU A 277 22.83 20.22 16.17
C LEU A 277 21.95 21.22 15.38
N GLN A 278 20.64 21.29 15.66
CA GLN A 278 19.68 22.15 14.96
C GLN A 278 19.56 21.88 13.44
N LEU A 279 19.73 20.62 13.03
CA LEU A 279 19.72 20.21 11.61
C LEU A 279 18.38 19.63 11.14
N MET A 280 17.34 19.65 11.98
CA MET A 280 16.04 19.04 11.67
C MET A 280 15.31 19.70 10.49
N GLU A 281 15.60 20.97 10.22
CA GLU A 281 15.06 21.74 9.08
C GLU A 281 16.19 22.26 8.18
N ASP A 282 17.36 21.60 8.18
CA ASP A 282 18.50 22.01 7.35
C ASP A 282 18.20 21.83 5.85
N GLU A 283 18.32 22.90 5.08
CA GLU A 283 18.15 22.87 3.62
C GLU A 283 19.43 22.44 2.89
N GLY A 284 20.57 22.39 3.59
CA GLY A 284 21.84 21.93 3.03
C GLY A 284 22.53 22.94 2.13
N VAL A 285 22.29 24.25 2.33
CA VAL A 285 22.84 25.34 1.49
C VAL A 285 24.37 25.26 1.38
N ASP A 286 25.05 24.94 2.47
CA ASP A 286 26.51 24.89 2.55
C ASP A 286 27.14 23.69 1.82
N VAL A 287 26.32 22.73 1.38
CA VAL A 287 26.76 21.51 0.68
C VAL A 287 26.19 21.39 -0.73
N ASN A 288 25.64 22.48 -1.28
CA ASN A 288 25.09 22.53 -2.64
C ASN A 288 26.11 22.12 -3.73
N PHE A 289 27.42 22.27 -3.49
CA PHE A 289 28.45 21.81 -4.42
C PHE A 289 28.40 20.28 -4.68
N ALA A 290 27.86 19.51 -3.74
CA ALA A 290 27.74 18.05 -3.81
C ALA A 290 26.47 17.57 -4.55
N PHE A 291 25.54 18.47 -4.89
CA PHE A 291 24.24 18.13 -5.48
C PHE A 291 23.94 18.96 -6.75
N ASP A 292 23.66 18.30 -7.86
CA ASP A 292 23.23 18.86 -9.13
C ASP A 292 21.72 18.59 -9.34
N PRO A 293 20.82 19.54 -9.00
CA PRO A 293 19.39 19.38 -9.21
C PRO A 293 18.98 19.38 -10.70
N PHE A 294 19.90 19.72 -11.61
CA PHE A 294 19.66 19.78 -13.05
C PHE A 294 20.18 18.55 -13.81
N ILE A 295 20.56 17.49 -13.10
CA ILE A 295 21.07 16.25 -13.71
C ILE A 295 20.10 15.64 -14.73
N TYR A 296 18.79 15.78 -14.52
CA TYR A 296 17.75 15.27 -15.41
C TYR A 296 17.88 15.77 -16.86
N LYS A 297 18.54 16.90 -17.09
CA LYS A 297 18.79 17.41 -18.45
C LYS A 297 19.83 16.61 -19.23
N ARG A 298 20.70 15.87 -18.53
CA ARG A 298 21.74 15.02 -19.12
C ARG A 298 21.30 13.55 -19.21
N LEU A 299 20.19 13.20 -18.56
CA LEU A 299 19.69 11.84 -18.50
C LEU A 299 18.75 11.54 -19.68
N PRO A 300 18.80 10.32 -20.25
CA PRO A 300 17.85 9.91 -21.27
C PRO A 300 16.46 9.73 -20.63
N ALA A 301 15.51 10.59 -20.99
CA ALA A 301 14.13 10.54 -20.51
C ALA A 301 13.14 10.82 -21.65
N GLN A 302 12.00 10.12 -21.65
CA GLN A 302 10.92 10.37 -22.61
C GLN A 302 10.14 11.66 -22.29
N ALA A 303 10.04 12.00 -21.01
CA ALA A 303 9.56 13.28 -20.53
C ALA A 303 10.54 13.80 -19.47
N PRO A 304 10.99 15.07 -19.54
CA PRO A 304 11.92 15.60 -18.54
C PRO A 304 11.26 15.61 -17.15
N PRO A 305 11.78 14.87 -16.16
CA PRO A 305 11.24 14.97 -14.81
C PRO A 305 11.58 16.34 -14.25
N ARG A 306 10.56 17.06 -13.77
CA ARG A 306 10.76 18.39 -13.17
C ARG A 306 11.47 18.25 -11.82
N PRO A 307 12.32 19.20 -11.39
CA PRO A 307 12.88 19.17 -10.04
C PRO A 307 11.78 19.00 -8.98
N THR A 308 12.05 18.16 -7.98
CA THR A 308 11.15 17.97 -6.83
C THR A 308 11.77 18.62 -5.60
N GLU A 309 10.91 19.08 -4.69
CA GLU A 309 11.36 19.44 -3.35
C GLU A 309 11.68 18.15 -2.58
N LEU A 310 12.86 18.12 -1.95
CA LEU A 310 13.28 16.99 -1.13
C LEU A 310 12.65 17.12 0.26
N LEU A 311 12.30 15.99 0.87
CA LEU A 311 11.84 15.95 2.26
C LEU A 311 12.84 16.64 3.19
N SER A 312 12.34 17.47 4.12
CA SER A 312 13.19 18.00 5.18
C SER A 312 13.66 16.85 6.08
N PRO A 313 14.82 16.98 6.77
CA PRO A 313 15.35 15.91 7.61
C PRO A 313 14.32 15.39 8.62
N LYS A 314 13.52 16.28 9.22
CA LYS A 314 12.40 15.91 10.09
C LYS A 314 11.35 15.03 9.40
N LYS A 315 10.86 15.44 8.23
CA LYS A 315 9.86 14.67 7.46
C LYS A 315 10.43 13.33 7.00
N ALA A 316 11.69 13.32 6.55
CA ALA A 316 12.39 12.12 6.12
C ALA A 316 12.49 11.10 7.27
N LEU A 317 12.93 11.51 8.46
CA LEU A 317 13.00 10.60 9.62
C LEU A 317 11.63 10.12 10.10
N SER A 318 10.58 10.96 10.00
CA SER A 318 9.20 10.55 10.24
C SER A 318 8.75 9.46 9.26
N PHE A 319 8.99 9.67 7.96
CA PHE A 319 8.65 8.71 6.92
C PHE A 319 9.39 7.37 7.10
N LEU A 320 10.66 7.39 7.52
CA LEU A 320 11.39 6.16 7.85
C LEU A 320 10.78 5.44 9.06
N SER A 321 10.35 6.18 10.08
CA SER A 321 9.61 5.60 11.21
C SER A 321 8.30 4.94 10.77
N ASP A 322 7.53 5.59 9.90
CA ASP A 322 6.28 5.05 9.36
C ASP A 322 6.54 3.82 8.48
N THR A 323 7.62 3.82 7.71
CA THR A 323 8.09 2.67 6.95
C THR A 323 8.45 1.50 7.87
N LEU A 324 9.18 1.74 8.96
CA LEU A 324 9.51 0.69 9.94
C LEU A 324 8.26 0.11 10.61
N ASN A 325 7.27 0.96 10.92
CA ASN A 325 5.98 0.50 11.45
C ASN A 325 5.25 -0.36 10.41
N GLY A 326 5.23 0.06 9.14
CA GLY A 326 4.68 -0.75 8.05
C GLY A 326 5.39 -2.09 7.87
N LEU A 327 6.72 -2.13 7.94
CA LEU A 327 7.48 -3.37 7.84
C LEU A 327 7.26 -4.29 9.05
N GLU A 328 7.14 -3.74 10.26
CA GLU A 328 6.75 -4.49 11.46
C GLU A 328 5.38 -5.14 11.25
N MET A 329 4.47 -4.45 10.57
CA MET A 329 3.20 -5.04 10.22
C MET A 329 3.34 -6.22 9.23
N THR A 330 4.30 -6.17 8.31
CA THR A 330 4.50 -7.27 7.35
C THR A 330 5.22 -8.49 7.92
N ALA A 331 6.02 -8.33 8.98
CA ALA A 331 6.90 -9.37 9.50
C ALA A 331 6.22 -10.73 9.82
N PRO A 332 5.01 -10.77 10.39
CA PRO A 332 4.34 -12.03 10.70
C PRO A 332 3.99 -12.90 9.48
N PHE A 333 3.95 -12.35 8.26
CA PHE A 333 3.64 -13.12 7.06
C PHE A 333 4.81 -13.98 6.54
N GLY A 334 6.02 -13.76 7.05
CA GLY A 334 7.21 -14.51 6.61
C GLY A 334 7.25 -15.99 7.03
N GLU A 335 6.57 -16.35 8.12
CA GLU A 335 6.66 -17.69 8.75
C GLU A 335 5.40 -18.56 8.63
N ILE A 336 4.48 -18.24 7.72
CA ILE A 336 3.21 -18.97 7.62
C ILE A 336 3.47 -20.41 7.19
N LYS A 337 3.31 -21.35 8.14
CA LYS A 337 3.53 -22.80 7.94
C LYS A 337 2.22 -23.58 7.88
N ASP A 338 1.12 -23.05 8.41
CA ASP A 338 -0.19 -23.71 8.45
C ASP A 338 -1.24 -22.90 7.66
N PRO A 339 -1.98 -23.51 6.71
CA PRO A 339 -3.04 -22.83 5.97
C PRO A 339 -4.20 -22.35 6.83
N GLN A 340 -4.53 -23.05 7.93
CA GLN A 340 -5.54 -22.58 8.89
C GLN A 340 -5.07 -21.31 9.58
N GLU A 341 -3.76 -21.10 9.67
CA GLU A 341 -3.18 -19.88 10.19
C GLU A 341 -3.36 -18.70 9.24
N LEU A 342 -3.41 -18.88 7.92
CA LEU A 342 -3.66 -17.79 6.97
C LEU A 342 -5.16 -17.46 6.84
N VAL A 343 -6.02 -18.45 7.06
CA VAL A 343 -7.49 -18.29 7.19
C VAL A 343 -7.85 -17.59 8.48
N VAL A 344 -7.29 -18.07 9.60
CA VAL A 344 -7.36 -17.39 10.88
C VAL A 344 -6.72 -16.02 10.69
N ARG A 345 -5.44 -15.83 10.36
CA ARG A 345 -4.82 -14.50 10.21
C ARG A 345 -5.46 -13.60 9.13
N GLY A 346 -6.22 -14.13 8.17
CA GLY A 346 -6.94 -13.40 7.11
C GLY A 346 -8.39 -13.03 7.44
N LEU A 347 -9.06 -13.77 8.33
CA LEU A 347 -10.38 -13.46 8.91
C LEU A 347 -10.27 -12.83 10.31
N ASP A 348 -9.25 -13.25 11.04
CA ASP A 348 -8.82 -12.90 12.39
C ASP A 348 -7.69 -11.88 12.26
N GLY A 349 -8.08 -10.62 12.10
CA GLY A 349 -7.19 -9.51 12.44
C GLY A 349 -6.65 -9.58 13.87
N ARG A 350 -7.08 -10.53 14.74
CA ARG A 350 -6.66 -10.63 16.15
C ARG A 350 -5.67 -11.76 16.49
N ALA A 351 -5.58 -12.87 15.77
CA ALA A 351 -4.43 -13.79 15.95
C ALA A 351 -3.10 -13.11 15.55
N TYR A 352 -3.23 -12.12 14.68
CA TYR A 352 -2.20 -11.12 14.39
C TYR A 352 -2.00 -10.12 15.54
N MET A 353 -3.04 -9.78 16.32
CA MET A 353 -2.95 -8.93 17.51
C MET A 353 -2.30 -9.64 18.71
N GLU A 354 -2.34 -10.98 18.83
CA GLU A 354 -1.72 -11.68 19.97
C GLU A 354 -0.19 -11.56 20.04
N GLY A 355 0.50 -11.47 18.90
CA GLY A 355 1.93 -11.12 18.84
C GLY A 355 2.21 -9.61 18.88
N ILE A 356 1.18 -8.78 18.67
CA ILE A 356 1.25 -7.31 18.53
C ILE A 356 0.67 -6.57 19.76
N PHE A 357 0.22 -7.31 20.77
CA PHE A 357 -0.31 -6.76 22.04
C PHE A 357 0.70 -6.00 22.91
N GLY A 358 1.92 -5.75 22.44
CA GLY A 358 2.82 -4.77 23.06
C GLY A 358 2.58 -3.32 22.60
N PHE A 359 2.04 -3.09 21.40
CA PHE A 359 2.02 -1.76 20.78
C PHE A 359 0.63 -1.31 20.33
N MET A 360 -0.18 -2.17 19.71
CA MET A 360 -1.55 -1.80 19.28
C MET A 360 -2.58 -1.82 20.41
N ASP A 361 -2.23 -2.41 21.56
CA ASP A 361 -2.96 -2.25 22.84
C ASP A 361 -2.94 -0.81 23.36
N ARG A 362 -2.11 0.07 22.77
CA ARG A 362 -2.04 1.51 23.09
C ARG A 362 -3.00 2.38 22.29
N MET A 363 -3.66 1.84 21.25
CA MET A 363 -4.42 2.62 20.27
C MET A 363 -5.84 2.12 20.01
N GLY A 364 -6.46 1.34 20.92
CA GLY A 364 -7.93 1.27 21.08
C GLY A 364 -8.84 1.06 19.86
N PHE A 365 -8.36 0.49 18.75
CA PHE A 365 -9.09 0.40 17.49
C PHE A 365 -8.82 -0.96 16.80
N VAL A 366 -9.86 -1.75 16.54
CA VAL A 366 -9.79 -2.91 15.65
C VAL A 366 -10.02 -2.38 14.23
N ILE A 367 -8.94 -1.87 13.61
CA ILE A 367 -8.97 -1.45 12.21
C ILE A 367 -8.63 -2.67 11.36
N ASN A 368 -9.54 -3.00 10.45
CA ASN A 368 -9.39 -4.09 9.50
C ASN A 368 -8.12 -3.90 8.66
N TYR A 369 -7.37 -4.99 8.46
CA TYR A 369 -6.13 -5.02 7.66
C TYR A 369 -6.29 -4.35 6.27
N ALA A 370 -7.48 -4.47 5.69
CA ALA A 370 -7.87 -3.92 4.39
C ALA A 370 -7.75 -2.39 4.28
N TYR A 371 -7.73 -1.65 5.39
CA TYR A 371 -7.64 -0.19 5.39
C TYR A 371 -6.25 0.34 5.74
N ILE A 372 -5.41 -0.46 6.42
CA ILE A 372 -4.05 -0.02 6.80
C ILE A 372 -3.07 -0.28 5.66
N THR A 373 -3.15 -1.44 5.01
CA THR A 373 -2.16 -1.81 3.97
C THR A 373 -2.08 -0.81 2.81
N PRO A 374 -3.18 -0.27 2.28
CA PRO A 374 -3.11 0.70 1.18
C PRO A 374 -2.51 2.07 1.54
N THR A 375 -2.49 2.44 2.82
CA THR A 375 -1.85 3.67 3.32
C THR A 375 -0.37 3.47 3.67
N LEU A 376 0.12 2.22 3.63
CA LEU A 376 1.54 1.94 3.83
C LEU A 376 2.39 2.44 2.65
N PRO A 377 3.65 2.81 2.92
CA PRO A 377 4.63 3.09 1.87
C PRO A 377 4.69 1.97 0.83
N ALA A 378 4.96 2.33 -0.43
CA ALA A 378 4.95 1.39 -1.55
C ALA A 378 5.88 0.18 -1.34
N LEU A 379 7.04 0.40 -0.72
CA LEU A 379 7.97 -0.66 -0.32
C LEU A 379 7.31 -1.69 0.62
N CYS A 380 6.62 -1.24 1.67
CA CYS A 380 5.95 -2.12 2.63
C CYS A 380 4.85 -2.94 1.95
N ARG A 381 4.08 -2.33 1.04
CA ARG A 381 3.07 -3.02 0.23
C ARG A 381 3.69 -4.09 -0.67
N SER A 382 4.77 -3.77 -1.36
CA SER A 382 5.48 -4.76 -2.20
C SER A 382 6.01 -5.92 -1.37
N VAL A 383 6.66 -5.63 -0.23
CA VAL A 383 7.20 -6.66 0.68
C VAL A 383 6.09 -7.56 1.21
N PHE A 384 4.95 -6.99 1.62
CA PHE A 384 3.77 -7.76 2.02
C PHE A 384 3.31 -8.73 0.93
N LEU A 385 3.19 -8.25 -0.31
CA LEU A 385 2.75 -9.06 -1.44
C LEU A 385 3.78 -10.14 -1.81
N THR A 386 5.07 -9.82 -1.72
CA THR A 386 6.16 -10.79 -1.84
C THR A 386 6.05 -11.90 -0.80
N MET A 387 5.80 -11.56 0.47
CA MET A 387 5.67 -12.55 1.55
C MET A 387 4.43 -13.41 1.37
N LEU A 388 3.30 -12.80 0.99
CA LEU A 388 2.05 -13.50 0.69
C LEU A 388 2.23 -14.52 -0.45
N THR A 389 3.07 -14.19 -1.44
CA THR A 389 3.29 -15.01 -2.63
C THR A 389 4.53 -15.90 -2.56
N GLY A 390 5.34 -15.86 -1.50
CA GLY A 390 6.57 -16.65 -1.41
C GLY A 390 7.67 -16.25 -2.39
N GLY A 391 7.62 -15.03 -2.93
CA GLY A 391 8.64 -14.48 -3.85
C GLY A 391 8.54 -14.93 -5.32
N ASP A 392 7.55 -15.74 -5.69
CA ASP A 392 7.22 -16.07 -7.07
C ASP A 392 5.74 -15.68 -7.35
N PRO A 393 5.48 -14.70 -8.24
CA PRO A 393 4.12 -14.26 -8.54
C PRO A 393 3.23 -15.39 -9.09
N MET A 394 3.82 -16.45 -9.64
CA MET A 394 3.13 -17.63 -10.16
C MET A 394 3.01 -18.78 -9.14
N ARG A 395 3.91 -18.88 -8.16
CA ARG A 395 3.86 -19.88 -7.08
C ARG A 395 3.53 -19.22 -5.75
N GLY A 396 2.26 -18.86 -5.56
CA GLY A 396 1.77 -18.36 -4.28
C GLY A 396 1.81 -19.42 -3.18
N ILE A 397 2.11 -19.00 -1.94
CA ILE A 397 2.21 -19.74 -0.67
C ILE A 397 3.10 -21.00 -0.75
N SER A 398 3.90 -21.27 0.28
CA SER A 398 4.76 -22.45 0.43
C SER A 398 4.04 -23.82 0.27
N MET A 399 2.70 -23.81 0.17
CA MET A 399 1.82 -24.94 -0.05
C MET A 399 0.98 -24.76 -1.32
N SER A 400 0.56 -25.86 -1.95
CA SER A 400 -0.38 -25.81 -3.08
C SER A 400 -1.61 -24.96 -2.73
N ARG A 401 -1.94 -23.94 -3.54
CA ARG A 401 -3.09 -23.04 -3.35
C ARG A 401 -4.38 -23.79 -3.00
N THR A 402 -4.56 -24.96 -3.61
CA THR A 402 -5.68 -25.87 -3.39
C THR A 402 -5.73 -26.44 -1.97
N THR A 403 -4.59 -26.75 -1.35
CA THR A 403 -4.55 -27.28 0.03
C THR A 403 -4.97 -26.21 1.05
N HIS A 404 -4.60 -24.94 0.79
CA HIS A 404 -5.04 -23.84 1.65
C HIS A 404 -6.53 -23.59 1.57
N MET A 405 -7.06 -23.51 0.35
CA MET A 405 -8.50 -23.34 0.14
C MET A 405 -9.30 -24.53 0.67
N HIS A 406 -8.77 -25.74 0.52
CA HIS A 406 -9.38 -26.94 1.06
C HIS A 406 -9.47 -26.89 2.59
N ALA A 407 -8.41 -26.47 3.29
CA ALA A 407 -8.44 -26.29 4.75
C ALA A 407 -9.43 -25.21 5.19
N LEU A 408 -9.43 -24.04 4.54
CA LEU A 408 -10.39 -22.95 4.77
C LEU A 408 -11.83 -23.46 4.69
N LEU A 409 -12.18 -24.09 3.57
CA LEU A 409 -13.53 -24.54 3.33
C LEU A 409 -13.90 -25.74 4.19
N THR A 410 -12.95 -26.60 4.56
CA THR A 410 -13.18 -27.70 5.51
C THR A 410 -13.58 -27.15 6.87
N ASP A 411 -12.97 -26.05 7.31
CA ASP A 411 -13.29 -25.39 8.57
C ASP A 411 -14.67 -24.69 8.52
N PHE A 412 -14.97 -23.94 7.45
CA PHE A 412 -16.29 -23.33 7.24
C PHE A 412 -17.39 -24.39 7.09
N ALA A 413 -17.14 -25.41 6.26
CA ALA A 413 -18.01 -26.55 6.05
C ALA A 413 -17.91 -27.57 7.18
N GLY A 414 -17.20 -27.31 8.28
CA GLY A 414 -17.05 -28.16 9.48
C GLY A 414 -16.87 -29.66 9.17
N LEU A 415 -16.09 -29.97 8.15
CA LEU A 415 -15.76 -31.33 7.75
C LEU A 415 -14.83 -31.98 8.80
N PRO A 416 -14.96 -33.29 9.09
CA PRO A 416 -14.03 -33.98 9.97
C PRO A 416 -12.59 -33.89 9.45
N ARG A 417 -11.62 -33.74 10.36
CA ARG A 417 -10.19 -33.63 10.00
C ARG A 417 -9.76 -34.79 9.11
N GLY A 418 -9.20 -34.47 7.94
CA GLY A 418 -8.68 -35.43 6.99
C GLY A 418 -9.68 -35.94 5.93
N ILE A 419 -10.92 -35.44 5.91
CA ILE A 419 -11.90 -35.73 4.86
C ILE A 419 -11.94 -34.58 3.87
N SER A 420 -11.76 -34.86 2.58
CA SER A 420 -11.91 -33.86 1.53
C SER A 420 -13.31 -33.80 0.93
N PHE A 421 -13.64 -32.70 0.22
CA PHE A 421 -14.89 -32.61 -0.54
C PHE A 421 -14.98 -33.70 -1.61
N SER A 422 -13.84 -34.05 -2.23
CA SER A 422 -13.74 -35.16 -3.18
C SER A 422 -13.99 -36.52 -2.51
N ASP A 423 -13.49 -36.72 -1.28
CA ASP A 423 -13.77 -37.93 -0.50
C ASP A 423 -15.26 -38.04 -0.15
N LEU A 424 -15.87 -36.92 0.26
CA LEU A 424 -17.28 -36.84 0.61
C LEU A 424 -18.19 -37.17 -0.59
N ALA A 425 -17.89 -36.59 -1.76
CA ALA A 425 -18.62 -36.88 -3.00
C ALA A 425 -18.46 -38.35 -3.46
N SER A 426 -17.34 -39.01 -3.13
CA SER A 426 -17.07 -40.40 -3.51
C SER A 426 -17.66 -41.45 -2.55
N SER A 427 -18.11 -41.04 -1.35
CA SER A 427 -18.52 -41.93 -0.26
C SER A 427 -19.77 -42.75 -0.59
N LYS A 428 -20.77 -42.17 -1.26
CA LYS A 428 -22.03 -42.87 -1.65
C LYS A 428 -21.95 -43.64 -2.97
N ASP A 429 -20.94 -43.39 -3.82
CA ASP A 429 -20.76 -44.09 -5.10
C ASP A 429 -20.36 -45.58 -4.89
N LYS A 430 -19.94 -45.93 -3.65
CA LYS A 430 -19.66 -47.31 -3.22
C LYS A 430 -20.92 -48.09 -2.83
N ASP A 431 -21.98 -47.44 -2.39
CA ASP A 431 -23.23 -48.10 -2.01
C ASP A 431 -24.11 -48.44 -3.23
N ASN A 432 -23.82 -47.86 -4.40
CA ASN A 432 -24.57 -48.08 -5.65
C ASN A 432 -23.91 -49.07 -6.63
N LYS A 433 -22.77 -49.69 -6.26
CA LYS A 433 -22.17 -50.78 -7.04
C LYS A 433 -22.34 -52.10 -6.31
N GLN A 434 -23.31 -52.89 -6.79
CA GLN A 434 -23.46 -54.30 -6.46
C GLN A 434 -22.10 -55.01 -6.45
N ILE A 435 -21.85 -55.71 -5.35
CA ILE A 435 -20.70 -56.55 -5.07
C ILE A 435 -20.58 -57.62 -6.16
N GLY A 436 -19.67 -57.41 -7.10
CA GLY A 436 -19.15 -58.42 -8.01
C GLY A 436 -17.72 -58.76 -7.61
N SER A 437 -17.56 -59.88 -6.91
CA SER A 437 -16.34 -60.70 -6.75
C SER A 437 -14.96 -60.06 -6.98
N VAL A 438 -14.19 -59.98 -5.91
CA VAL A 438 -12.73 -59.80 -5.89
C VAL A 438 -12.02 -60.82 -6.80
N PRO A 439 -11.10 -60.39 -7.69
CA PRO A 439 -9.99 -61.22 -8.11
C PRO A 439 -8.73 -60.83 -7.34
N GLN A 440 -8.06 -61.87 -6.86
CA GLN A 440 -6.84 -61.83 -6.07
C GLN A 440 -5.67 -61.14 -6.79
N SER A 441 -4.78 -60.63 -5.95
CA SER A 441 -3.44 -60.12 -6.26
C SER A 441 -2.70 -60.93 -7.32
N ASN A 442 -2.11 -60.25 -8.31
CA ASN A 442 -0.89 -60.75 -8.94
C ASN A 442 0.04 -59.60 -9.34
N ASN A 443 1.32 -59.78 -8.97
CA ASN A 443 2.45 -58.94 -9.32
C ASN A 443 2.71 -58.95 -10.84
N GLY A 444 2.94 -57.79 -11.44
CA GLY A 444 3.59 -57.69 -12.77
C GLY A 444 3.29 -56.44 -13.59
N LEU A 445 4.35 -55.62 -13.81
CA LEU A 445 4.59 -54.65 -14.91
C LEU A 445 3.69 -53.39 -15.05
N PRO A 446 4.24 -52.24 -15.51
CA PRO A 446 3.51 -50.98 -15.63
C PRO A 446 2.62 -50.98 -16.89
N GLY A 447 1.31 -50.99 -16.69
CA GLY A 447 0.30 -50.76 -17.74
C GLY A 447 0.08 -49.27 -18.05
N PRO A 448 -0.58 -48.95 -19.18
CA PRO A 448 -0.56 -47.62 -19.80
C PRO A 448 -1.28 -46.56 -18.95
N LEU A 449 -0.79 -45.31 -19.07
CA LEU A 449 -1.30 -44.08 -18.48
C LEU A 449 -2.81 -44.15 -18.19
N ARG A 450 -3.17 -44.25 -16.90
CA ARG A 450 -4.56 -44.11 -16.46
C ARG A 450 -5.07 -42.77 -16.99
N SER A 451 -6.13 -42.80 -17.78
CA SER A 451 -6.84 -41.60 -18.23
C SER A 451 -7.21 -40.77 -17.00
N ILE A 452 -6.63 -39.57 -16.88
CA ILE A 452 -6.96 -38.60 -15.83
C ILE A 452 -8.43 -38.21 -16.07
N ARG A 453 -9.35 -38.71 -15.25
CA ARG A 453 -10.69 -38.10 -15.19
C ARG A 453 -10.51 -36.69 -14.60
N PRO A 454 -11.13 -35.64 -15.17
CA PRO A 454 -11.14 -34.33 -14.52
C PRO A 454 -11.78 -34.49 -13.14
N ASP A 455 -11.14 -34.01 -12.08
CA ASP A 455 -11.77 -33.84 -10.77
C ASP A 455 -12.46 -32.46 -10.75
N PRO A 456 -13.79 -32.38 -10.98
CA PRO A 456 -14.49 -31.10 -11.05
C PRO A 456 -14.46 -30.35 -9.71
N ILE A 457 -14.42 -31.07 -8.58
CA ILE A 457 -14.33 -30.48 -7.24
C ILE A 457 -12.92 -29.90 -7.04
N GLY A 458 -11.88 -30.65 -7.42
CA GLY A 458 -10.51 -30.17 -7.39
C GLY A 458 -10.29 -28.92 -8.25
N ALA A 459 -10.89 -28.87 -9.44
CA ALA A 459 -10.82 -27.70 -10.33
C ALA A 459 -11.53 -26.47 -9.73
N LEU A 460 -12.73 -26.65 -9.17
CA LEU A 460 -13.47 -25.58 -8.50
C LEU A 460 -12.72 -25.04 -7.28
N LEU A 461 -12.15 -25.92 -6.45
CA LEU A 461 -11.33 -25.51 -5.30
C LEU A 461 -10.09 -24.71 -5.74
N GLN A 462 -9.49 -25.04 -6.90
CA GLN A 462 -8.37 -24.30 -7.44
C GLN A 462 -8.78 -22.90 -7.92
N GLU A 463 -9.94 -22.78 -8.56
CA GLU A 463 -10.51 -21.50 -9.00
C GLU A 463 -10.84 -20.60 -7.81
N MET A 464 -11.51 -21.15 -6.77
CA MET A 464 -11.79 -20.43 -5.53
C MET A 464 -10.51 -19.98 -4.81
N ALA A 465 -9.48 -20.83 -4.78
CA ALA A 465 -8.19 -20.50 -4.17
C ALA A 465 -7.50 -19.34 -4.89
N ALA A 466 -7.55 -19.34 -6.22
CA ALA A 466 -6.96 -18.27 -7.03
C ALA A 466 -7.68 -16.94 -6.75
N LEU A 467 -9.01 -16.94 -6.80
CA LEU A 467 -9.82 -15.74 -6.60
C LEU A 467 -9.68 -15.16 -5.18
N HIS A 468 -9.59 -16.03 -4.17
CA HIS A 468 -9.31 -15.62 -2.80
C HIS A 468 -7.92 -14.97 -2.65
N LEU A 469 -6.88 -15.57 -3.25
CA LEU A 469 -5.53 -15.02 -3.23
C LEU A 469 -5.47 -13.67 -3.95
N ASP A 470 -6.17 -13.53 -5.07
CA ASP A 470 -6.23 -12.26 -5.80
C ASP A 470 -6.97 -11.18 -5.00
N THR A 471 -8.01 -11.54 -4.25
CA THR A 471 -8.68 -10.62 -3.30
C THR A 471 -7.72 -10.15 -2.20
N MET A 472 -6.85 -11.03 -1.68
CA MET A 472 -5.83 -10.63 -0.72
C MET A 472 -4.76 -9.72 -1.36
N ARG A 473 -4.36 -9.99 -2.60
CA ARG A 473 -3.40 -9.15 -3.34
C ARG A 473 -3.94 -7.74 -3.60
N ILE A 474 -5.24 -7.64 -3.89
CA ILE A 474 -5.93 -6.36 -4.13
C ILE A 474 -5.84 -5.47 -2.89
N ARG A 475 -5.97 -6.03 -1.68
CA ARG A 475 -5.82 -5.29 -0.42
C ARG A 475 -4.41 -4.73 -0.19
N GLY A 476 -3.40 -5.29 -0.85
CA GLY A 476 -2.02 -4.78 -0.83
C GLY A 476 -1.75 -3.64 -1.81
N GLN A 477 -2.74 -3.19 -2.58
CA GLN A 477 -2.60 -2.09 -3.55
C GLN A 477 -2.95 -0.74 -2.92
N ASN A 478 -2.67 0.37 -3.62
CA ASN A 478 -3.13 1.70 -3.18
C ASN A 478 -4.67 1.82 -3.25
N HIS A 479 -5.27 2.79 -2.55
CA HIS A 479 -6.74 2.95 -2.46
C HIS A 479 -7.44 3.03 -3.81
N GLY A 480 -6.87 3.77 -4.77
CA GLY A 480 -7.44 3.91 -6.12
C GLY A 480 -7.53 2.56 -6.84
N ARG A 481 -6.46 1.76 -6.74
CA ARG A 481 -6.38 0.42 -7.32
C ARG A 481 -7.23 -0.58 -6.55
N VAL A 482 -7.26 -0.55 -5.21
CA VAL A 482 -8.11 -1.44 -4.40
C VAL A 482 -9.57 -1.31 -4.82
N ARG A 483 -10.09 -0.07 -4.86
CA ARG A 483 -11.47 0.20 -5.28
C ARG A 483 -11.75 -0.33 -6.68
N ARG A 484 -10.89 0.02 -7.65
CA ARG A 484 -11.09 -0.34 -9.06
C ARG A 484 -11.02 -1.85 -9.27
N LEU A 485 -10.06 -2.52 -8.64
CA LEU A 485 -9.89 -3.97 -8.75
C LEU A 485 -11.02 -4.71 -8.04
N ASN A 486 -11.46 -4.27 -6.85
CA ASN A 486 -12.64 -4.84 -6.19
C ASN A 486 -13.86 -4.80 -7.11
N LEU A 487 -14.18 -3.65 -7.70
CA LEU A 487 -15.32 -3.50 -8.63
C LEU A 487 -15.21 -4.41 -9.86
N ASN A 488 -14.00 -4.62 -10.39
CA ASN A 488 -13.76 -5.50 -11.52
C ASN A 488 -13.89 -6.99 -11.16
N MET A 489 -13.61 -7.36 -9.91
CA MET A 489 -13.65 -8.74 -9.42
C MET A 489 -15.04 -9.20 -8.97
N LEU A 490 -15.96 -8.27 -8.68
CA LEU A 490 -17.32 -8.62 -8.23
C LEU A 490 -18.06 -9.56 -9.20
N PRO A 491 -18.04 -9.37 -10.54
CA PRO A 491 -18.69 -10.29 -11.47
C PRO A 491 -18.08 -11.70 -11.46
N GLU A 492 -16.77 -11.82 -11.20
CA GLU A 492 -16.09 -13.13 -11.12
C GLU A 492 -16.53 -13.89 -9.87
N TRP A 493 -16.59 -13.22 -8.71
CA TRP A 493 -17.15 -13.80 -7.49
C TRP A 493 -18.63 -14.17 -7.62
N ASP A 494 -19.43 -13.34 -8.28
CA ASP A 494 -20.85 -13.62 -8.55
C ASP A 494 -21.07 -14.81 -9.49
N ALA A 495 -20.23 -14.95 -10.52
CA ALA A 495 -20.26 -16.12 -11.39
C ALA A 495 -19.86 -17.39 -10.64
N LEU A 496 -18.81 -17.31 -9.81
CA LEU A 496 -18.28 -18.44 -9.05
C LEU A 496 -19.28 -18.95 -8.00
N LEU A 497 -20.07 -18.07 -7.40
CA LEU A 497 -21.14 -18.42 -6.46
C LEU A 497 -22.11 -19.49 -7.00
N LYS A 498 -22.40 -19.50 -8.30
CA LYS A 498 -23.24 -20.54 -8.93
C LYS A 498 -22.58 -21.91 -8.92
N SER A 499 -21.27 -21.95 -9.17
CA SER A 499 -20.48 -23.19 -9.15
C SER A 499 -20.24 -23.69 -7.72
N ILE A 500 -20.07 -22.77 -6.75
CA ILE A 500 -19.87 -23.09 -5.33
C ILE A 500 -21.07 -23.83 -4.74
N ARG A 501 -22.30 -23.56 -5.21
CA ARG A 501 -23.51 -24.28 -4.76
C ARG A 501 -23.44 -25.79 -4.99
N ILE A 502 -22.62 -26.26 -5.95
CA ILE A 502 -22.36 -27.70 -6.13
C ILE A 502 -21.67 -28.30 -4.89
N LEU A 503 -20.77 -27.54 -4.25
CA LEU A 503 -20.14 -27.97 -2.99
C LEU A 503 -21.14 -27.99 -1.85
N ASP A 504 -22.08 -27.04 -1.83
CA ASP A 504 -23.15 -27.02 -0.83
C ASP A 504 -24.08 -28.23 -0.98
N GLU A 505 -24.45 -28.59 -2.22
CA GLU A 505 -25.19 -29.81 -2.50
C GLU A 505 -24.46 -31.05 -1.97
N VAL A 506 -23.15 -31.15 -2.21
CA VAL A 506 -22.32 -32.25 -1.68
C VAL A 506 -22.31 -32.27 -0.15
N VAL A 507 -22.26 -31.11 0.51
CA VAL A 507 -22.31 -31.01 1.98
C VAL A 507 -23.69 -31.43 2.50
N VAL A 508 -24.77 -30.90 1.94
CA VAL A 508 -26.16 -31.19 2.36
C VAL A 508 -26.51 -32.66 2.12
N GLU A 509 -26.08 -33.26 1.01
CA GLU A 509 -26.39 -34.65 0.67
C GLU A 509 -25.64 -35.68 1.53
N ASN A 510 -24.52 -35.30 2.14
CA ASN A 510 -23.61 -36.22 2.80
C ASN A 510 -23.35 -35.92 4.29
N MET A 511 -23.91 -34.83 4.83
CA MET A 511 -23.78 -34.46 6.24
C MET A 511 -25.12 -34.13 6.88
N ASP A 512 -25.34 -34.66 8.09
CA ASP A 512 -26.51 -34.34 8.90
C ASP A 512 -26.42 -32.91 9.48
N GLY A 513 -27.56 -32.20 9.56
CA GLY A 513 -27.67 -30.89 10.21
C GLY A 513 -27.81 -29.67 9.29
N PHE A 514 -27.87 -29.88 7.97
CA PHE A 514 -28.18 -28.83 6.99
C PHE A 514 -29.58 -29.05 6.38
N ASP A 515 -30.49 -28.12 6.64
CA ASP A 515 -31.89 -28.22 6.19
C ASP A 515 -32.11 -27.73 4.75
N SER A 516 -31.20 -26.90 4.22
CA SER A 516 -31.23 -26.39 2.85
C SER A 516 -29.84 -25.95 2.35
N ILE A 517 -29.69 -25.83 1.02
CA ILE A 517 -28.48 -25.28 0.37
C ILE A 517 -28.23 -23.82 0.77
N GLU A 518 -29.29 -23.05 0.98
CA GLU A 518 -29.26 -21.65 1.40
C GLU A 518 -28.67 -21.47 2.82
N ALA A 519 -28.64 -22.55 3.60
CA ALA A 519 -28.02 -22.60 4.93
C ALA A 519 -26.57 -23.14 4.89
N CYS A 520 -25.99 -23.34 3.73
CA CYS A 520 -24.68 -23.97 3.62
C CYS A 520 -23.54 -22.93 3.78
N PRO A 521 -22.52 -23.22 4.61
CA PRO A 521 -21.48 -22.25 4.96
C PRO A 521 -20.50 -21.90 3.84
N VAL A 522 -20.43 -22.68 2.75
CA VAL A 522 -19.45 -22.45 1.67
C VAL A 522 -19.91 -21.34 0.73
N SER A 523 -21.16 -21.38 0.22
CA SER A 523 -21.72 -20.24 -0.51
C SER A 523 -21.91 -19.01 0.38
N GLY A 524 -22.30 -19.20 1.66
CA GLY A 524 -22.38 -18.10 2.63
C GLY A 524 -21.05 -17.37 2.81
N TRP A 525 -19.92 -18.08 2.87
CA TRP A 525 -18.59 -17.47 2.91
C TRP A 525 -18.26 -16.68 1.62
N ALA A 526 -18.57 -17.22 0.44
CA ALA A 526 -18.30 -16.54 -0.82
C ALA A 526 -19.19 -15.29 -0.99
N LEU A 527 -20.43 -15.34 -0.54
CA LEU A 527 -21.34 -14.19 -0.52
C LEU A 527 -20.84 -13.12 0.46
N HIS A 528 -20.37 -13.55 1.64
CA HIS A 528 -19.70 -12.66 2.59
C HIS A 528 -18.52 -11.92 1.95
N GLN A 529 -17.63 -12.61 1.20
CA GLN A 529 -16.50 -11.95 0.51
C GLN A 529 -17.00 -10.96 -0.54
N THR A 530 -18.03 -11.33 -1.30
CA THR A 530 -18.63 -10.48 -2.35
C THR A 530 -19.21 -9.19 -1.78
N ILE A 531 -20.03 -9.28 -0.73
CA ILE A 531 -20.64 -8.12 -0.07
C ILE A 531 -19.57 -7.21 0.51
N ARG A 532 -18.56 -7.79 1.15
CA ARG A 532 -17.45 -7.07 1.75
C ARG A 532 -16.65 -6.27 0.71
N MET A 533 -16.29 -6.89 -0.42
CA MET A 533 -15.59 -6.19 -1.51
C MET A 533 -16.42 -5.05 -2.11
N ALA A 534 -17.73 -5.27 -2.28
CA ALA A 534 -18.66 -4.26 -2.79
C ALA A 534 -18.73 -3.07 -1.82
N TRP A 535 -18.91 -3.34 -0.53
CA TRP A 535 -18.98 -2.31 0.50
C TRP A 535 -17.66 -1.54 0.67
N GLU A 536 -16.52 -2.23 0.71
CA GLU A 536 -15.19 -1.62 0.76
C GLU A 536 -14.99 -0.66 -0.44
N ALA A 537 -15.35 -1.08 -1.65
CA ALA A 537 -15.22 -0.25 -2.86
C ALA A 537 -16.14 0.98 -2.86
N ILE A 538 -17.32 0.88 -2.27
CA ILE A 538 -18.23 2.02 -2.11
C ILE A 538 -17.62 3.03 -1.12
N LEU A 539 -17.18 2.59 0.05
CA LEU A 539 -16.65 3.52 1.06
C LEU A 539 -15.33 4.15 0.65
N MET A 540 -14.45 3.43 -0.05
CA MET A 540 -13.22 4.02 -0.63
C MET A 540 -13.53 5.18 -1.60
N GLY A 541 -14.74 5.26 -2.14
CA GLY A 541 -15.14 6.41 -2.94
C GLY A 541 -15.20 7.73 -2.15
N PHE A 542 -15.36 7.68 -0.82
CA PHE A 542 -15.24 8.87 0.03
C PHE A 542 -13.79 9.32 0.15
N ASP A 543 -12.87 8.39 0.43
CA ASP A 543 -11.44 8.70 0.56
C ASP A 543 -10.84 9.22 -0.75
N LEU A 544 -11.41 8.79 -1.88
CA LEU A 544 -11.02 9.22 -3.23
C LEU A 544 -11.83 10.43 -3.74
N GLU A 545 -12.65 11.04 -2.89
CA GLU A 545 -13.49 12.22 -3.20
C GLU A 545 -14.36 12.05 -4.46
N LEU A 546 -14.87 10.84 -4.71
CA LEU A 546 -15.63 10.50 -5.92
C LEU A 546 -17.10 10.92 -5.88
N TYR A 547 -17.61 11.25 -4.70
CA TYR A 547 -19.02 11.56 -4.45
C TYR A 547 -19.22 13.05 -4.27
N SER A 548 -20.18 13.63 -5.00
CA SER A 548 -20.62 14.99 -4.70
C SER A 548 -21.42 15.01 -3.39
N ALA A 549 -21.51 16.17 -2.73
CA ALA A 549 -22.30 16.32 -1.51
C ALA A 549 -23.74 15.82 -1.65
N GLU A 550 -24.34 15.96 -2.83
CA GLU A 550 -25.71 15.56 -3.12
C GLU A 550 -25.89 14.03 -3.18
N GLU A 551 -24.84 13.30 -3.58
CA GLU A 551 -24.85 11.84 -3.68
C GLU A 551 -24.62 11.18 -2.31
N VAL A 552 -24.02 11.90 -1.34
CA VAL A 552 -23.67 11.37 -0.01
C VAL A 552 -24.80 10.63 0.71
N PRO A 553 -26.06 11.14 0.77
CA PRO A 553 -27.14 10.39 1.40
C PRO A 553 -27.46 9.08 0.68
N GLN A 554 -27.31 9.04 -0.64
CA GLN A 554 -27.54 7.83 -1.46
C GLN A 554 -26.48 6.77 -1.12
N VAL A 555 -25.22 7.18 -0.97
CA VAL A 555 -24.10 6.29 -0.62
C VAL A 555 -24.29 5.68 0.77
N TYR A 556 -24.66 6.46 1.79
CA TYR A 556 -24.91 5.93 3.14
C TYR A 556 -26.09 4.98 3.19
N TRP A 557 -27.18 5.34 2.52
CA TRP A 557 -28.35 4.48 2.45
C TRP A 557 -28.01 3.13 1.80
N LEU A 558 -27.32 3.15 0.65
CA LEU A 558 -26.93 1.93 -0.04
C LEU A 558 -25.97 1.08 0.82
N SER A 559 -25.00 1.73 1.47
CA SER A 559 -24.05 1.06 2.36
C SER A 559 -24.76 0.40 3.55
N MET A 560 -25.73 1.08 4.16
CA MET A 560 -26.58 0.53 5.22
C MET A 560 -27.38 -0.69 4.73
N CYS A 561 -27.92 -0.64 3.51
CA CYS A 561 -28.65 -1.77 2.93
C CYS A 561 -27.74 -2.99 2.73
N LEU A 562 -26.57 -2.81 2.12
CA LEU A 562 -25.60 -3.89 1.92
C LEU A 562 -25.14 -4.50 3.24
N LEU A 563 -24.84 -3.67 4.24
CA LEU A 563 -24.47 -4.14 5.57
C LEU A 563 -25.62 -4.88 6.27
N SER A 564 -26.87 -4.49 6.04
CA SER A 564 -28.02 -5.20 6.62
C SER A 564 -28.15 -6.60 6.03
N THR A 565 -28.03 -6.74 4.70
CA THR A 565 -27.94 -8.04 4.02
C THR A 565 -26.76 -8.85 4.55
N HIS A 566 -25.60 -8.23 4.75
CA HIS A 566 -24.42 -8.91 5.28
C HIS A 566 -24.64 -9.50 6.69
N ILE A 567 -25.31 -8.75 7.56
CA ILE A 567 -25.63 -9.19 8.92
C ILE A 567 -26.61 -10.37 8.88
N GLU A 568 -27.62 -10.34 8.02
CA GLU A 568 -28.59 -11.43 7.87
C GLU A 568 -27.90 -12.74 7.44
N GLU A 569 -26.99 -12.67 6.45
CA GLU A 569 -26.21 -13.82 6.00
C GLU A 569 -25.27 -14.37 7.08
N LEU A 570 -24.64 -13.48 7.85
CA LEU A 570 -23.78 -13.89 8.97
C LEU A 570 -24.57 -14.49 10.14
N ASP A 571 -25.73 -13.93 10.48
CA ASP A 571 -26.61 -14.48 11.52
C ASP A 571 -27.09 -15.88 11.11
N ALA A 572 -27.40 -16.10 9.83
CA ALA A 572 -27.71 -17.43 9.29
C ALA A 572 -26.51 -18.39 9.40
N LEU A 573 -25.32 -17.95 9.01
CA LEU A 573 -24.08 -18.74 9.11
C LEU A 573 -23.78 -19.16 10.55
N VAL A 574 -23.85 -18.22 11.51
CA VAL A 574 -23.61 -18.47 12.94
C VAL A 574 -24.60 -19.49 13.48
N ALA A 575 -25.90 -19.33 13.18
CA ALA A 575 -26.93 -20.28 13.62
C ALA A 575 -26.68 -21.72 13.10
N ASN A 576 -26.14 -21.86 11.88
CA ASN A 576 -25.75 -23.15 11.32
C ASN A 576 -24.54 -23.76 12.04
N LEU A 577 -23.53 -22.95 12.36
CA LEU A 577 -22.34 -23.40 13.10
C LEU A 577 -22.68 -23.86 14.54
N GLU A 578 -23.57 -23.14 15.22
CA GLU A 578 -24.03 -23.47 16.59
C GLU A 578 -24.81 -24.78 16.67
N ARG A 579 -25.72 -25.02 15.70
CA ARG A 579 -26.48 -26.28 15.61
C ARG A 579 -25.56 -27.50 15.53
N ARG A 580 -24.39 -27.33 14.93
CA ARG A 580 -23.43 -28.40 14.66
C ARG A 580 -22.50 -28.72 15.82
N SER A 581 -22.11 -27.69 16.58
CA SER A 581 -21.20 -27.85 17.72
C SER A 581 -21.90 -28.37 18.98
N GLY A 582 -23.20 -28.68 18.90
CA GLY A 582 -24.03 -29.03 20.06
C GLY A 582 -24.06 -27.89 21.09
N GLY A 583 -23.97 -26.64 20.63
CA GLY A 583 -23.92 -25.45 21.49
C GLY A 583 -22.54 -25.11 22.07
N ARG A 584 -21.44 -25.73 21.61
CA ARG A 584 -20.08 -25.30 21.97
C ARG A 584 -19.58 -24.21 21.03
N VAL A 585 -19.18 -23.07 21.58
CA VAL A 585 -18.62 -21.96 20.78
C VAL A 585 -17.22 -22.34 20.29
N GLY A 586 -17.08 -22.54 18.98
CA GLY A 586 -15.79 -22.76 18.32
C GLY A 586 -15.06 -21.44 18.03
N LYS A 587 -13.79 -21.51 17.58
CA LYS A 587 -13.01 -20.31 17.21
C LYS A 587 -13.70 -19.48 16.11
N ILE A 588 -14.23 -20.14 15.08
CA ILE A 588 -14.90 -19.50 13.93
C ILE A 588 -16.23 -18.85 14.34
N ASP A 589 -16.99 -19.49 15.23
CA ASP A 589 -18.23 -18.93 15.79
C ASP A 589 -17.96 -17.63 16.56
N ARG A 590 -16.90 -17.60 17.39
CA ARG A 590 -16.47 -16.37 18.06
C ARG A 590 -16.13 -15.25 17.07
N LEU A 591 -15.38 -15.57 16.01
CA LEU A 591 -14.97 -14.59 14.99
C LEU A 591 -16.17 -14.04 14.21
N ALA A 592 -17.08 -14.92 13.77
CA ALA A 592 -18.28 -14.51 13.05
C ALA A 592 -19.18 -13.59 13.90
N ARG A 593 -19.30 -13.85 15.22
CA ARG A 593 -20.02 -12.97 16.14
C ARG A 593 -19.35 -11.60 16.30
N GLU A 594 -18.03 -11.59 16.38
CA GLU A 594 -17.24 -10.36 16.49
C GLU A 594 -17.36 -9.50 15.22
N GLU A 595 -17.28 -10.12 14.03
CA GLU A 595 -17.47 -9.44 12.75
C GLU A 595 -18.91 -8.93 12.59
N ARG A 596 -19.90 -9.72 13.01
CA ARG A 596 -21.30 -9.29 13.03
C ARG A 596 -21.54 -8.07 13.93
N VAL A 597 -20.86 -8.00 15.08
CA VAL A 597 -20.89 -6.83 15.99
C VAL A 597 -20.34 -5.59 15.30
N GLU A 598 -19.23 -5.71 14.58
CA GLU A 598 -18.61 -4.63 13.82
C GLU A 598 -19.51 -4.14 12.69
N LEU A 599 -20.06 -5.05 11.88
CA LEU A 599 -20.97 -4.72 10.79
C LEU A 599 -22.25 -4.04 11.29
N ALA A 600 -22.79 -4.47 12.43
CA ALA A 600 -23.95 -3.82 13.05
C ALA A 600 -23.64 -2.37 13.48
N ALA A 601 -22.43 -2.12 14.02
CA ALA A 601 -21.98 -0.78 14.34
C ALA A 601 -21.85 0.08 13.08
N MET A 602 -21.19 -0.43 12.04
CA MET A 602 -21.03 0.27 10.75
C MET A 602 -22.37 0.59 10.09
N ARG A 603 -23.31 -0.34 10.16
CA ARG A 603 -24.66 -0.20 9.61
C ARG A 603 -25.41 0.93 10.31
N ASN A 604 -25.37 0.96 11.65
CA ASN A 604 -26.00 2.01 12.44
C ASN A 604 -25.35 3.37 12.21
N THR A 605 -24.03 3.42 12.03
CA THR A 605 -23.31 4.65 11.66
C THR A 605 -23.75 5.16 10.29
N CYS A 606 -23.84 4.29 9.28
CA CYS A 606 -24.33 4.67 7.96
C CYS A 606 -25.78 5.18 8.02
N GLU A 607 -26.65 4.53 8.79
CA GLU A 607 -28.03 4.99 8.98
C GLU A 607 -28.07 6.37 9.66
N ALA A 608 -27.29 6.57 10.72
CA ALA A 608 -27.25 7.84 11.44
C ALA A 608 -26.78 8.98 10.52
N LEU A 609 -25.77 8.74 9.68
CA LEU A 609 -25.25 9.70 8.70
C LEU A 609 -26.24 9.99 7.57
N PHE A 610 -26.94 8.97 7.09
CA PHE A 610 -28.06 9.14 6.15
C PHE A 610 -29.13 10.06 6.75
N LEU A 611 -29.59 9.78 7.98
CA LEU A 611 -30.61 10.61 8.64
C LEU A 611 -30.11 12.04 8.94
N ALA A 612 -28.85 12.20 9.32
CA ALA A 612 -28.23 13.50 9.57
C ALA A 612 -28.16 14.35 8.30
N THR A 613 -27.72 13.77 7.19
CA THR A 613 -27.65 14.47 5.89
C THR A 613 -29.04 14.88 5.40
N LEU A 614 -30.05 14.01 5.53
CA LEU A 614 -31.44 14.38 5.23
C LEU A 614 -31.98 15.51 6.12
N ALA A 615 -31.64 15.50 7.41
CA ALA A 615 -32.04 16.57 8.33
C ALA A 615 -31.40 17.92 7.96
N LEU A 616 -30.15 17.91 7.49
CA LEU A 616 -29.48 19.10 6.99
C LEU A 616 -30.07 19.58 5.65
N GLN A 617 -30.41 18.67 4.74
CA GLN A 617 -31.12 18.98 3.49
C GLN A 617 -32.45 19.68 3.79
N LYS A 618 -33.25 19.14 4.73
CA LYS A 618 -34.53 19.73 5.12
C LYS A 618 -34.39 21.15 5.69
N LYS A 619 -33.25 21.47 6.32
CA LYS A 619 -32.94 22.81 6.84
C LYS A 619 -32.31 23.74 5.79
N GLY A 620 -32.15 23.31 4.55
CA GLY A 620 -31.46 24.05 3.50
C GLY A 620 -29.96 24.23 3.76
N ARG A 621 -29.36 23.40 4.63
CA ARG A 621 -27.94 23.47 5.01
C ARG A 621 -27.07 22.41 4.36
N TRP A 622 -27.66 21.58 3.50
CA TRP A 622 -26.95 20.59 2.71
C TRP A 622 -27.37 20.74 1.25
N PRO A 623 -26.44 20.63 0.29
CA PRO A 623 -26.77 20.73 -1.12
C PRO A 623 -27.89 19.77 -1.50
N THR A 624 -28.94 20.33 -2.06
CA THR A 624 -29.99 19.59 -2.75
C THR A 624 -29.98 20.09 -4.19
N GLN A 625 -30.19 19.19 -5.14
CA GLN A 625 -30.39 19.59 -6.54
C GLN A 625 -31.79 20.19 -6.70
N GLU A 626 -32.05 21.31 -6.04
CA GLU A 626 -33.19 22.16 -6.34
C GLU A 626 -32.84 22.99 -7.58
N GLY A 627 -32.99 22.36 -8.74
CA GLY A 627 -32.79 23.01 -10.03
C GLY A 627 -32.71 21.98 -11.14
N ASN A 628 -33.83 21.78 -11.84
CA ASN A 628 -33.85 21.16 -13.17
C ASN A 628 -32.90 21.96 -14.08
N VAL A 629 -31.64 21.59 -14.16
CA VAL A 629 -30.81 21.94 -15.30
C VAL A 629 -31.28 21.00 -16.43
N PRO A 630 -31.89 21.51 -17.51
CA PRO A 630 -32.51 20.65 -18.51
C PRO A 630 -31.47 19.78 -19.23
N GLY A 631 -31.54 18.46 -19.05
CA GLY A 631 -30.75 17.48 -19.80
C GLY A 631 -30.86 16.07 -19.23
N ALA A 632 -31.14 15.06 -20.05
CA ALA A 632 -31.31 13.65 -19.65
C ALA A 632 -30.10 13.04 -18.93
N LEU A 633 -28.92 13.67 -19.02
CA LEU A 633 -27.69 13.25 -18.33
C LEU A 633 -27.56 13.80 -16.89
N GLN A 634 -28.46 14.69 -16.46
CA GLN A 634 -28.38 15.34 -15.13
C GLN A 634 -29.45 14.84 -14.15
N GLU A 635 -30.34 13.95 -14.57
CA GLU A 635 -31.33 13.32 -13.70
C GLU A 635 -30.66 12.54 -12.56
N GLU A 636 -31.12 12.76 -11.31
CA GLU A 636 -30.55 12.14 -10.10
C GLU A 636 -30.57 10.60 -10.20
N GLY A 637 -31.66 10.03 -10.74
CA GLY A 637 -31.78 8.58 -10.94
C GLY A 637 -30.81 7.99 -11.96
N VAL A 638 -30.51 8.71 -13.05
CA VAL A 638 -29.54 8.27 -14.06
C VAL A 638 -28.13 8.28 -13.48
N ARG A 639 -27.78 9.32 -12.70
CA ARG A 639 -26.50 9.39 -11.98
C ARG A 639 -26.36 8.28 -10.95
N PHE A 640 -27.40 8.03 -10.16
CA PHE A 640 -27.42 6.93 -9.19
C PHE A 640 -27.18 5.57 -9.87
N GLN A 641 -27.88 5.29 -10.98
CA GLN A 641 -27.68 4.06 -11.74
C GLN A 641 -26.28 3.96 -12.35
N ALA A 642 -25.76 5.05 -12.92
CA ALA A 642 -24.40 5.08 -13.47
C ALA A 642 -23.34 4.86 -12.38
N ARG A 643 -23.53 5.47 -11.19
CA ARG A 643 -22.62 5.39 -10.05
C ARG A 643 -22.47 3.97 -9.53
N PHE A 644 -23.59 3.28 -9.37
CA PHE A 644 -23.65 1.95 -8.77
C PHE A 644 -23.82 0.82 -9.80
N ARG A 645 -23.57 1.11 -11.09
CA ARG A 645 -23.75 0.18 -12.21
C ARG A 645 -23.08 -1.18 -12.01
N HIS A 646 -21.89 -1.18 -11.40
CA HIS A 646 -21.13 -2.40 -11.12
C HIS A 646 -21.85 -3.37 -10.17
N LEU A 647 -22.74 -2.87 -9.32
CA LEU A 647 -23.48 -3.68 -8.35
C LEU A 647 -24.75 -4.28 -8.96
N TYR A 648 -25.43 -3.54 -9.84
CA TYR A 648 -26.69 -3.99 -10.48
C TYR A 648 -26.52 -5.12 -11.50
N GLY A 649 -25.28 -5.45 -11.89
CA GLY A 649 -24.98 -6.59 -12.75
C GLY A 649 -24.89 -7.94 -12.03
N LEU A 650 -24.95 -7.94 -10.69
CA LEU A 650 -24.71 -9.13 -9.87
C LEU A 650 -26.01 -9.91 -9.66
N SER A 651 -25.97 -11.23 -9.86
CA SER A 651 -27.13 -12.12 -9.78
C SER A 651 -27.47 -12.51 -8.34
N ASN A 652 -26.46 -12.62 -7.47
CA ASN A 652 -26.59 -13.13 -6.11
C ASN A 652 -26.62 -12.03 -5.04
N LEU A 653 -26.42 -10.76 -5.43
CA LEU A 653 -26.51 -9.61 -4.53
C LEU A 653 -27.77 -8.79 -4.83
N ALA A 654 -28.72 -8.78 -3.90
CA ALA A 654 -29.93 -7.97 -4.02
C ALA A 654 -29.61 -6.50 -3.75
N VAL A 655 -29.32 -5.73 -4.81
CA VAL A 655 -29.03 -4.30 -4.71
C VAL A 655 -30.33 -3.49 -4.80
N PRO A 656 -30.67 -2.69 -3.79
CA PRO A 656 -31.87 -1.85 -3.81
C PRO A 656 -31.92 -0.87 -4.99
N SER A 657 -33.11 -0.63 -5.51
CA SER A 657 -33.41 0.23 -6.65
C SER A 657 -33.51 1.72 -6.28
N TRP A 658 -33.39 2.57 -7.29
CA TRP A 658 -33.63 4.02 -7.16
C TRP A 658 -35.03 4.35 -6.59
N SER A 659 -36.05 3.59 -6.98
CA SER A 659 -37.42 3.77 -6.47
C SER A 659 -37.53 3.50 -4.96
N GLU A 660 -36.80 2.51 -4.45
CA GLU A 660 -36.78 2.21 -3.02
C GLU A 660 -36.07 3.31 -2.23
N TYR A 661 -34.96 3.84 -2.75
CA TYR A 661 -34.29 5.00 -2.16
C TYR A 661 -35.24 6.19 -2.04
N LEU A 662 -35.96 6.52 -3.11
CA LEU A 662 -36.92 7.63 -3.11
C LEU A 662 -38.03 7.43 -2.08
N GLY A 663 -38.56 6.21 -1.95
CA GLY A 663 -39.56 5.87 -0.94
C GLY A 663 -39.04 6.14 0.48
N VAL A 664 -37.85 5.59 0.81
CA VAL A 664 -37.23 5.76 2.13
C VAL A 664 -36.90 7.23 2.42
N ARG A 665 -36.36 7.96 1.44
CA ARG A 665 -36.05 9.39 1.57
C ARG A 665 -37.32 10.21 1.83
N GLN A 666 -38.39 9.97 1.07
CA GLN A 666 -39.65 10.69 1.25
C GLN A 666 -40.28 10.42 2.62
N ASP A 667 -40.26 9.18 3.08
CA ASP A 667 -40.82 8.82 4.38
C ASP A 667 -39.99 9.35 5.56
N ALA A 668 -38.67 9.39 5.42
CA ALA A 668 -37.80 10.04 6.38
C ALA A 668 -38.08 11.57 6.45
N MET A 669 -38.17 12.24 5.30
CA MET A 669 -38.38 13.70 5.23
C MET A 669 -39.73 14.19 5.80
N LYS A 670 -40.78 13.35 5.79
CA LYS A 670 -42.09 13.66 6.39
C LYS A 670 -42.02 13.84 7.92
N ASN A 671 -41.08 13.19 8.61
CA ASN A 671 -41.02 13.17 10.08
C ASN A 671 -40.05 14.21 10.67
N GLU A 672 -40.43 15.48 10.57
CA GLU A 672 -39.63 16.70 10.86
C GLU A 672 -38.92 16.77 12.22
N SER A 673 -39.44 16.12 13.26
CA SER A 673 -38.89 16.17 14.62
C SER A 673 -37.99 15.00 15.01
N SER A 674 -37.99 13.90 14.24
CA SER A 674 -37.40 12.63 14.67
C SER A 674 -36.07 12.25 14.01
N LEU A 675 -35.68 12.92 12.91
CA LEU A 675 -34.48 12.53 12.16
C LEU A 675 -33.19 12.71 12.98
N ILE A 676 -33.03 13.90 13.58
CA ILE A 676 -31.84 14.23 14.38
C ILE A 676 -31.83 13.39 15.67
N SER A 677 -32.98 13.21 16.33
CA SER A 677 -33.05 12.40 17.55
C SER A 677 -32.69 10.94 17.26
N LYS A 678 -33.24 10.35 16.19
CA LYS A 678 -32.90 8.98 15.76
C LYS A 678 -31.43 8.83 15.38
N ALA A 679 -30.86 9.80 14.68
CA ALA A 679 -29.44 9.80 14.35
C ALA A 679 -28.57 9.82 15.62
N ILE A 680 -28.91 10.69 16.59
CA ILE A 680 -28.22 10.75 17.90
C ILE A 680 -28.38 9.43 18.66
N ASP A 681 -29.58 8.86 18.70
CA ASP A 681 -29.85 7.59 19.38
C ASP A 681 -29.01 6.44 18.77
N LEU A 682 -28.90 6.40 17.44
CA LEU A 682 -28.07 5.42 16.73
C LEU A 682 -26.58 5.60 17.03
N PHE A 683 -26.06 6.84 17.05
CA PHE A 683 -24.67 7.11 17.43
C PHE A 683 -24.40 6.72 18.89
N CYS A 684 -25.28 7.09 19.82
CA CYS A 684 -25.18 6.75 21.24
C CYS A 684 -25.26 5.24 21.47
N SER A 685 -26.17 4.55 20.79
CA SER A 685 -26.31 3.10 20.84
C SER A 685 -25.05 2.40 20.34
N THR A 686 -24.50 2.86 19.21
CA THR A 686 -23.26 2.37 18.61
C THR A 686 -22.10 2.56 19.59
N SER A 687 -21.86 3.77 20.09
CA SER A 687 -20.81 4.07 21.07
C SER A 687 -20.93 3.20 22.34
N THR A 688 -22.13 3.09 22.91
CA THR A 688 -22.38 2.27 24.11
C THR A 688 -22.10 0.79 23.86
N PHE A 689 -22.52 0.27 22.71
CA PHE A 689 -22.34 -1.13 22.32
C PHE A 689 -20.86 -1.49 22.13
N LEU A 690 -20.09 -0.58 21.56
CA LEU A 690 -18.66 -0.76 21.29
C LEU A 690 -17.84 -0.63 22.56
N ASN A 691 -18.15 0.36 23.41
CA ASN A 691 -17.54 0.48 24.74
C ASN A 691 -17.78 -0.76 25.62
N ARG A 692 -18.96 -1.38 25.54
CA ARG A 692 -19.25 -2.67 26.22
C ARG A 692 -18.41 -3.82 25.66
N SER A 693 -18.28 -3.89 24.34
CA SER A 693 -17.48 -4.93 23.66
C SER A 693 -15.99 -4.77 23.96
N LEU A 694 -15.49 -3.53 24.03
CA LEU A 694 -14.10 -3.21 24.41
C LEU A 694 -13.84 -3.49 25.90
N SER A 695 -14.74 -3.09 26.80
CA SER A 695 -14.55 -3.24 28.25
C SER A 695 -14.62 -4.68 28.77
N GLN A 696 -15.24 -5.61 28.03
CA GLN A 696 -15.21 -7.04 28.34
C GLN A 696 -13.88 -7.73 27.94
N GLY A 697 -12.99 -7.04 27.21
CA GLY A 697 -11.69 -7.56 26.78
C GLY A 697 -10.43 -6.87 27.33
N LEU A 698 -10.53 -5.74 28.06
CA LEU A 698 -9.39 -4.81 28.27
C LEU A 698 -9.08 -4.34 29.72
N LYS A 699 -9.72 -4.89 30.76
CA LYS A 699 -9.50 -4.37 32.13
C LYS A 699 -8.10 -4.61 32.72
N ASP A 700 -7.30 -5.51 32.14
CA ASP A 700 -6.01 -5.92 32.71
C ASP A 700 -4.77 -5.39 31.95
N THR A 701 -4.94 -4.60 30.87
CA THR A 701 -3.83 -4.26 29.93
C THR A 701 -3.56 -2.77 29.69
N ILE A 702 -4.27 -1.83 30.34
CA ILE A 702 -4.05 -0.38 30.12
C ILE A 702 -2.72 0.10 30.75
N PRO A 703 -1.80 0.74 29.99
CA PRO A 703 -0.61 1.38 30.56
C PRO A 703 -0.98 2.52 31.53
N SER A 704 -0.20 2.68 32.60
CA SER A 704 -0.42 3.65 33.68
C SER A 704 -0.50 5.11 33.23
N SER A 705 0.02 5.47 32.05
CA SER A 705 -0.08 6.82 31.47
C SER A 705 -1.48 7.18 30.98
N TYR A 706 -2.25 6.20 30.47
CA TYR A 706 -3.63 6.41 30.01
C TYR A 706 -4.67 6.15 31.11
N LYS A 707 -4.30 5.34 32.11
CA LYS A 707 -5.11 5.12 33.31
C LYS A 707 -5.42 6.44 34.03
N ALA A 708 -4.46 7.37 34.07
CA ALA A 708 -4.65 8.70 34.66
C ALA A 708 -5.62 9.61 33.87
N ILE A 709 -5.73 9.44 32.54
CA ILE A 709 -6.68 10.18 31.70
C ILE A 709 -8.08 9.59 31.87
N TYR A 710 -8.18 8.26 31.82
CA TYR A 710 -9.43 7.51 31.98
C TYR A 710 -10.05 7.66 33.39
N GLU A 711 -9.22 7.71 34.45
CA GLU A 711 -9.66 7.89 35.84
C GLU A 711 -9.97 9.37 36.19
N ASN A 712 -9.32 10.35 35.54
CA ASN A 712 -9.65 11.77 35.72
C ASN A 712 -10.98 12.18 35.05
N GLU A 713 -11.40 11.53 33.96
CA GLU A 713 -12.67 11.84 33.29
C GLU A 713 -13.89 11.17 33.93
N MET A 714 -13.75 9.96 34.49
CA MET A 714 -14.82 9.26 35.22
C MET A 714 -15.07 9.80 36.63
N SER A 715 -14.11 10.54 37.21
CA SER A 715 -14.24 11.16 38.54
C SER A 715 -14.89 12.55 38.51
N GLY A 716 -15.18 13.08 37.31
CA GLY A 716 -15.99 14.29 37.12
C GLY A 716 -17.44 14.05 37.56
N SER A 717 -17.83 14.65 38.68
CA SER A 717 -19.13 14.49 39.31
C SER A 717 -20.31 14.68 38.35
N HIS A 718 -21.29 13.76 38.44
CA HIS A 718 -22.62 13.89 37.86
C HIS A 718 -23.25 15.25 38.23
N ASN A 719 -23.12 16.26 37.36
CA ASN A 719 -24.09 17.37 37.17
C ASN A 719 -23.64 18.50 36.22
N GLN A 720 -22.59 18.34 35.43
CA GLN A 720 -22.28 19.32 34.37
C GLN A 720 -22.33 18.65 33.00
N THR A 721 -23.16 19.20 32.12
CA THR A 721 -23.19 18.83 30.70
C THR A 721 -21.80 19.10 30.12
N PRO A 722 -21.08 18.08 29.61
CA PRO A 722 -19.73 18.29 29.11
C PRO A 722 -19.76 19.14 27.83
N PRO A 723 -18.68 19.91 27.55
CA PRO A 723 -18.58 20.72 26.34
C PRO A 723 -18.64 19.82 25.09
N LYS A 724 -19.34 20.32 24.06
CA LYS A 724 -19.67 19.61 22.81
C LYS A 724 -18.48 18.98 22.07
N GLU A 725 -17.24 19.38 22.38
CA GLU A 725 -16.01 18.85 21.78
C GLU A 725 -15.62 17.45 22.29
N GLN A 726 -16.10 17.02 23.46
CA GLN A 726 -15.68 15.74 24.07
C GLN A 726 -16.34 14.48 23.48
N TYR A 727 -17.43 14.62 22.72
CA TYR A 727 -18.03 13.47 22.01
C TYR A 727 -17.16 12.99 20.84
N MET A 728 -16.15 13.76 20.41
CA MET A 728 -15.24 13.38 19.32
C MET A 728 -14.25 12.27 19.68
N ASN A 729 -14.07 11.97 20.97
CA ASN A 729 -13.02 11.04 21.45
C ASN A 729 -13.46 9.56 21.54
N TYR A 730 -14.70 9.22 21.18
CA TYR A 730 -15.10 7.82 21.08
C TYR A 730 -14.57 7.23 19.77
N GLY A 731 -13.50 6.44 19.85
CA GLY A 731 -13.32 5.05 19.38
C GLY A 731 -13.87 4.55 18.03
N PHE A 732 -14.66 5.32 17.30
CA PHE A 732 -15.29 5.04 16.00
C PHE A 732 -15.18 6.24 15.05
N LEU A 733 -14.75 7.40 15.56
CA LEU A 733 -14.56 8.63 14.79
C LEU A 733 -13.18 8.73 14.11
N HIS A 734 -12.30 7.75 14.25
CA HIS A 734 -11.04 7.67 13.49
C HIS A 734 -11.22 7.02 12.11
N HIS A 735 -12.37 7.22 11.46
CA HIS A 735 -12.41 7.14 10.01
C HIS A 735 -11.86 8.48 9.49
N PRO A 736 -10.77 8.52 8.70
CA PRO A 736 -10.18 9.76 8.19
C PRO A 736 -11.22 10.70 7.56
N TRP A 737 -12.24 10.10 6.93
CA TRP A 737 -13.40 10.76 6.35
C TRP A 737 -14.30 11.52 7.37
N LEU A 738 -14.54 11.01 8.58
CA LEU A 738 -15.33 11.70 9.62
C LEU A 738 -14.56 12.87 10.25
N LEU A 739 -13.23 12.75 10.38
CA LEU A 739 -12.35 13.84 10.82
C LEU A 739 -12.29 14.97 9.79
N SER A 740 -12.30 14.65 8.49
CA SER A 740 -12.33 15.65 7.41
C SER A 740 -13.61 16.50 7.43
N MET A 741 -14.78 15.89 7.69
CA MET A 741 -16.04 16.64 7.80
C MET A 741 -16.14 17.46 9.09
N GLY A 742 -15.47 17.05 10.17
CA GLY A 742 -15.33 17.87 11.38
C GLY A 742 -14.60 19.17 11.11
N SER A 743 -13.53 19.13 10.30
CA SER A 743 -12.78 20.32 9.89
C SER A 743 -13.52 21.21 8.89
N ALA A 744 -14.42 20.64 8.07
CA ALA A 744 -15.31 21.40 7.18
C ALA A 744 -16.56 21.96 7.88
N SER A 745 -16.80 21.56 9.14
CA SER A 745 -17.92 22.03 9.97
C SER A 745 -17.59 23.21 10.88
N SER A 746 -16.35 23.71 10.84
CA SER A 746 -15.93 24.95 11.51
C SER A 746 -16.46 26.19 10.80
#